data_AF-A0A1F5RH43-F1
#
_entry.id   AF-A0A1F5RH43-F1
#
_cell.length_a   1.000
_cell.length_b   1.000
_cell.length_c   1.000
_cell.angle_alpha   90.00
_cell.angle_beta   90.00
_cell.angle_gamma   90.00
#
_symmetry.space_group_name_H-M   'P 1'
#
loop_
_entity.id
_entity.type
_entity.pdbx_description
1 polymer ?
#
loop_
_entity_poly.entity_id
_entity_poly.type
_entity_poly.pdbx_seq_one_letter_code
_entity_poly.pdbx_strand_id
1 'polypeptide(L)'
;MRFKKALATVVLPICLALSLTSCGKKLPTAVISDQGYPRTVLVELFTSEFCTNCPTADRAAERLAAEMGDSLCLVEMHPNNFLSLGDSLGTAAADTLAGDYQSGLSVTGLPFFSCDGLENMLGTSVDDEATYQSYRQLADIRKIIKSPLKLNLAAQLDQDAIIYSAQITAGGSVPQNGDLGLVLLVVEDSVSAYGKVFRYVARSLAPNTEGDRLDILPASTVSRAGSIIKNSGWLPWRLSLIAYVRNNDTREIVQAARVRIYAATTAPAAPALNLPVDDAVNLALSPTLSWLASSGAASYTLQYDTDSLFGGAVSQSGLTGTSLQIKGLGNATTYYWRVNASNNAGVSGWSAIRCFTTTATALPVKPVLNAPANGDTGVSKSPTLIWTASSGASNYGLQVATNNSFHPASMIYSQSGLTGTGQSILGLDPGIDYYWRVNASNIAGTSAWSETWSFTTTTNPAPEPPVLVWPANGELNSGTSPALSWSSSYGAYSYALQVSPSSDFRSLVYYQSGLPDTSRSVAGLDSLTTYHWRANASNVYGASGWSDAWTFTDARGYGFSRLISPDSATRLPDTIISYSLSDPETPELGFHIYLANLSSKMNIYAQAPTSLNSDPLLFWGFLCTETGCQGPNGIATAVFNAGTTQHWTVHFNFNTLPPPEGLHSLILKLWAADNPSHIMTRRLYLEVLP
;
A
#
# COMPACT_ATOMS: atom_id res chain seq x y z
N MET A 1 13.03 31.77 77.82
CA MET A 1 12.63 33.16 78.19
C MET A 1 11.57 33.67 77.22
N ARG A 2 10.82 34.71 77.62
CA ARG A 2 9.98 35.69 76.87
C ARG A 2 9.65 35.39 75.37
N PHE A 3 8.39 35.25 74.95
CA PHE A 3 7.27 36.22 74.81
C PHE A 3 7.37 37.29 73.70
N LYS A 4 6.44 37.23 72.73
CA LYS A 4 5.70 38.29 71.96
C LYS A 4 5.27 37.69 70.59
N LYS A 5 4.03 37.73 70.07
CA LYS A 5 2.74 38.43 70.32
C LYS A 5 2.58 39.83 69.68
N ALA A 6 1.38 40.08 69.11
CA ALA A 6 0.88 41.23 68.30
C ALA A 6 1.18 41.14 66.77
N LEU A 7 0.22 41.25 65.81
CA LEU A 7 -0.85 42.24 65.46
C LEU A 7 -0.34 43.40 64.56
N ALA A 8 -1.08 43.96 63.58
CA ALA A 8 -2.46 43.74 63.07
C ALA A 8 -2.71 44.44 61.70
N THR A 9 -3.89 44.19 61.08
CA THR A 9 -4.59 45.03 60.05
C THR A 9 -3.86 45.15 58.68
N VAL A 10 -4.46 45.51 57.54
CA VAL A 10 -5.82 45.94 57.10
C VAL A 10 -6.20 45.10 55.82
N VAL A 11 -7.28 45.22 55.04
CA VAL A 11 -8.43 46.16 54.84
C VAL A 11 -9.72 45.33 54.61
N LEU A 12 -10.91 45.94 54.72
CA LEU A 12 -12.20 45.43 54.21
C LEU A 12 -12.99 46.61 53.57
N PRO A 13 -13.74 46.39 52.48
CA PRO A 13 -15.00 47.11 52.30
C PRO A 13 -16.20 46.16 52.16
N ILE A 14 -17.33 46.60 52.72
CA ILE A 14 -18.61 45.90 52.73
C ILE A 14 -19.47 46.39 51.55
N CYS A 15 -20.23 45.50 50.94
CA CYS A 15 -21.53 45.86 50.38
C CYS A 15 -22.58 44.90 50.94
N LEU A 16 -23.71 45.43 51.40
CA LEU A 16 -24.62 44.77 52.34
C LEU A 16 -26.03 44.69 51.75
N ALA A 17 -26.62 43.49 51.74
CA ALA A 17 -28.04 43.29 51.49
C ALA A 17 -28.56 42.15 52.39
N LEU A 18 -29.43 42.48 53.35
CA LEU A 18 -30.10 41.50 54.20
C LEU A 18 -31.46 41.11 53.62
N SER A 19 -31.84 39.85 53.79
CA SER A 19 -33.10 39.51 54.46
C SER A 19 -33.00 38.10 55.06
N LEU A 20 -33.77 37.83 56.11
CA LEU A 20 -33.66 36.59 56.90
C LEU A 20 -34.73 35.58 56.52
N THR A 21 -34.37 34.29 56.51
CA THR A 21 -35.26 33.19 56.94
C THR A 21 -34.45 32.18 57.75
N SER A 22 -35.11 31.48 58.67
CA SER A 22 -34.48 30.60 59.66
C SER A 22 -34.82 29.13 59.44
N CYS A 23 -33.82 28.26 59.36
CA CYS A 23 -33.99 26.82 59.57
C CYS A 23 -32.66 26.13 59.95
N GLY A 24 -32.73 24.87 60.40
CA GLY A 24 -31.58 23.99 60.60
C GLY A 24 -30.91 24.05 61.97
N LYS A 25 -31.14 23.02 62.81
CA LYS A 25 -30.24 22.68 63.93
C LYS A 25 -28.93 22.09 63.37
N LYS A 26 -27.88 22.07 64.19
CA LYS A 26 -26.50 21.73 63.78
C LYS A 26 -25.89 20.64 64.68
N LEU A 27 -24.92 19.92 64.11
CA LEU A 27 -23.78 19.19 64.72
C LEU A 27 -23.82 17.66 64.60
N PRO A 28 -22.65 16.97 64.51
CA PRO A 28 -21.28 17.44 64.27
C PRO A 28 -20.55 16.76 63.09
N THR A 29 -19.35 17.23 62.77
CA THR A 29 -18.47 16.70 61.72
C THR A 29 -17.70 15.44 62.17
N ALA A 30 -17.48 14.50 61.26
CA ALA A 30 -16.32 13.61 61.29
C ALA A 30 -15.45 13.88 60.06
N VAL A 31 -14.24 14.43 60.25
CA VAL A 31 -13.22 14.48 59.19
C VAL A 31 -12.52 13.14 59.20
N ILE A 32 -13.06 12.18 58.44
CA ILE A 32 -12.43 10.87 58.27
C ILE A 32 -11.16 11.07 57.42
N SER A 33 -10.00 10.74 57.99
CA SER A 33 -8.73 10.75 57.27
C SER A 33 -8.74 9.70 56.15
N ASP A 34 -8.17 10.06 54.99
CA ASP A 34 -8.36 9.36 53.72
C ASP A 34 -7.69 7.97 53.67
N GLN A 35 -8.34 6.98 54.29
CA GLN A 35 -7.90 5.58 54.44
C GLN A 35 -9.07 4.59 54.27
N GLY A 36 -10.10 4.97 53.51
CA GLY A 36 -11.28 4.15 53.25
C GLY A 36 -11.20 3.37 51.93
N TYR A 37 -11.73 2.15 51.94
CA TYR A 37 -11.88 1.29 50.76
C TYR A 37 -12.97 1.81 49.82
N PRO A 38 -13.01 1.37 48.54
CA PRO A 38 -14.19 1.53 47.70
C PRO A 38 -15.42 0.97 48.41
N ARG A 39 -16.55 1.69 48.36
CA ARG A 39 -17.84 1.22 48.85
C ARG A 39 -18.59 0.59 47.68
N THR A 40 -19.10 -0.61 47.89
CA THR A 40 -20.23 -1.16 47.12
C THR A 40 -21.51 -0.71 47.81
N VAL A 41 -22.38 -0.03 47.06
CA VAL A 41 -23.67 0.48 47.56
C VAL A 41 -24.66 -0.69 47.67
N LEU A 42 -25.44 -0.75 48.75
CA LEU A 42 -26.61 -1.65 48.80
C LEU A 42 -27.88 -0.85 48.46
N VAL A 43 -28.69 -1.39 47.55
CA VAL A 43 -30.04 -0.91 47.26
C VAL A 43 -31.03 -2.01 47.62
N GLU A 44 -32.01 -1.64 48.45
CA GLU A 44 -33.13 -2.50 48.83
C GLU A 44 -34.42 -1.85 48.32
N LEU A 45 -35.08 -2.51 47.36
CA LEU A 45 -36.35 -2.09 46.78
C LEU A 45 -37.50 -2.97 47.32
N PHE A 46 -38.47 -2.34 47.96
CA PHE A 46 -39.65 -2.97 48.54
C PHE A 46 -40.88 -2.67 47.69
N THR A 47 -41.56 -3.68 47.15
CA THR A 47 -42.75 -3.54 46.29
C THR A 47 -43.92 -4.45 46.71
N SER A 48 -45.09 -4.31 46.07
CA SER A 48 -46.26 -5.17 46.33
C SER A 48 -47.12 -5.37 45.09
N GLU A 49 -47.98 -6.39 45.08
CA GLU A 49 -48.76 -6.75 43.88
C GLU A 49 -49.79 -5.68 43.46
N PHE A 50 -50.36 -4.93 44.41
CA PHE A 50 -51.43 -3.95 44.17
C PHE A 50 -50.91 -2.51 43.97
N CYS A 51 -49.64 -2.36 43.63
CA CYS A 51 -48.93 -1.08 43.58
C CYS A 51 -48.69 -0.60 42.15
N THR A 52 -49.31 0.52 41.77
CA THR A 52 -49.27 1.09 40.41
C THR A 52 -47.86 1.42 39.92
N ASN A 53 -47.01 1.97 40.79
CA ASN A 53 -45.67 2.44 40.42
C ASN A 53 -44.61 1.32 40.49
N CYS A 54 -44.95 0.16 41.04
CA CYS A 54 -43.97 -0.90 41.34
C CYS A 54 -43.28 -1.46 40.09
N PRO A 55 -43.98 -1.81 38.99
CA PRO A 55 -43.31 -2.27 37.77
C PRO A 55 -42.28 -1.28 37.20
N THR A 56 -42.50 0.02 37.41
CA THR A 56 -41.59 1.10 37.00
C THR A 56 -40.40 1.22 37.96
N ALA A 57 -40.63 1.09 39.27
CA ALA A 57 -39.56 1.01 40.27
C ALA A 57 -38.65 -0.21 40.05
N ASP A 58 -39.22 -1.38 39.79
CA ASP A 58 -38.50 -2.63 39.51
C ASP A 58 -37.57 -2.43 38.28
N ARG A 59 -38.11 -1.96 37.14
CA ARG A 59 -37.32 -1.69 35.92
C ARG A 59 -36.22 -0.63 36.13
N ALA A 60 -36.50 0.40 36.92
CA ALA A 60 -35.53 1.44 37.24
C ALA A 60 -34.36 0.89 38.08
N ALA A 61 -34.64 0.03 39.06
CA ALA A 61 -33.63 -0.62 39.87
C ALA A 61 -32.83 -1.68 39.07
N GLU A 62 -33.50 -2.55 38.30
CA GLU A 62 -32.85 -3.53 37.40
C GLU A 62 -31.82 -2.84 36.49
N ARG A 63 -32.21 -1.73 35.85
CA ARG A 63 -31.34 -0.95 34.96
C ARG A 63 -30.16 -0.33 35.72
N LEU A 64 -30.39 0.24 36.90
CA LEU A 64 -29.35 0.85 37.71
C LEU A 64 -28.30 -0.19 38.14
N ALA A 65 -28.72 -1.39 38.53
CA ALA A 65 -27.81 -2.50 38.83
C ALA A 65 -27.03 -2.96 37.59
N ALA A 66 -27.68 -3.06 36.42
CA ALA A 66 -27.04 -3.43 35.17
C ALA A 66 -25.98 -2.40 34.70
N GLU A 67 -26.20 -1.10 34.94
CA GLU A 67 -25.23 -0.05 34.60
C GLU A 67 -24.10 0.08 35.64
N MET A 68 -24.36 -0.15 36.93
CA MET A 68 -23.37 0.05 38.00
C MET A 68 -22.50 -1.18 38.30
N GLY A 69 -22.94 -2.38 37.89
CA GLY A 69 -22.21 -3.64 38.08
C GLY A 69 -21.85 -3.90 39.53
N ASP A 70 -20.66 -4.45 39.78
CA ASP A 70 -20.16 -4.80 41.14
C ASP A 70 -20.02 -3.60 42.10
N SER A 71 -20.24 -2.36 41.63
CA SER A 71 -20.36 -1.19 42.51
C SER A 71 -21.69 -1.12 43.27
N LEU A 72 -22.70 -1.90 42.87
CA LEU A 72 -24.04 -1.89 43.44
C LEU A 72 -24.56 -3.32 43.66
N CYS A 73 -24.97 -3.60 44.90
CA CYS A 73 -25.74 -4.77 45.25
C CYS A 73 -27.23 -4.37 45.22
N LEU A 74 -28.02 -5.01 44.36
CA LEU A 74 -29.48 -4.83 44.32
C LEU A 74 -30.17 -6.02 45.00
N VAL A 75 -31.18 -5.68 45.79
CA VAL A 75 -32.13 -6.58 46.44
C VAL A 75 -33.53 -6.11 46.12
N GLU A 76 -34.37 -6.99 45.59
CA GLU A 76 -35.81 -6.77 45.43
C GLU A 76 -36.57 -7.63 46.44
N MET A 77 -37.54 -7.01 47.09
CA MET A 77 -38.30 -7.58 48.21
C MET A 77 -39.77 -7.29 47.97
N HIS A 78 -40.62 -8.31 48.05
CA HIS A 78 -42.05 -8.16 47.78
C HIS A 78 -42.89 -8.46 49.05
N PRO A 79 -42.90 -7.53 50.04
CA PRO A 79 -43.85 -7.52 51.15
C PRO A 79 -45.26 -8.01 50.79
N ASN A 80 -45.90 -8.69 51.74
CA ASN A 80 -47.28 -9.20 51.69
C ASN A 80 -47.57 -10.30 50.63
N ASN A 81 -46.65 -10.66 49.72
CA ASN A 81 -46.99 -11.43 48.50
C ASN A 81 -46.31 -12.80 48.29
N PHE A 82 -45.43 -13.25 49.20
CA PHE A 82 -44.68 -14.53 49.04
C PHE A 82 -45.10 -15.71 49.92
N LEU A 83 -46.38 -15.78 50.32
CA LEU A 83 -46.92 -16.87 51.14
C LEU A 83 -46.83 -18.28 50.51
N SER A 84 -46.48 -18.39 49.22
CA SER A 84 -46.49 -19.64 48.44
C SER A 84 -45.11 -20.21 48.06
N LEU A 85 -44.02 -19.45 48.22
CA LEU A 85 -42.72 -19.81 47.64
C LEU A 85 -41.81 -20.66 48.56
N GLY A 86 -42.20 -20.86 49.82
CA GLY A 86 -41.42 -21.63 50.79
C GLY A 86 -40.16 -20.93 51.31
N ASP A 87 -40.02 -19.63 51.05
CA ASP A 87 -38.82 -18.87 51.39
C ASP A 87 -38.60 -18.73 52.90
N SER A 88 -37.34 -18.87 53.32
CA SER A 88 -36.93 -18.65 54.72
C SER A 88 -37.11 -17.20 55.15
N LEU A 89 -36.97 -16.26 54.20
CA LEU A 89 -37.45 -14.89 54.34
C LEU A 89 -38.96 -14.85 54.06
N GLY A 90 -39.73 -15.49 54.94
CA GLY A 90 -41.18 -15.56 54.82
C GLY A 90 -41.84 -14.17 54.93
N THR A 91 -43.07 -14.06 54.43
CA THR A 91 -43.78 -12.77 54.24
C THR A 91 -43.71 -11.84 55.47
N ALA A 92 -44.01 -12.34 56.67
CA ALA A 92 -43.96 -11.56 57.91
C ALA A 92 -42.55 -11.01 58.26
N ALA A 93 -41.48 -11.69 57.87
CA ALA A 93 -40.11 -11.22 58.08
C ALA A 93 -39.71 -10.16 57.04
N ALA A 94 -40.15 -10.31 55.77
CA ALA A 94 -40.02 -9.26 54.76
C ALA A 94 -40.84 -8.00 55.11
N ASP A 95 -42.06 -8.18 55.64
CA ASP A 95 -42.92 -7.09 56.11
C ASP A 95 -42.30 -6.39 57.34
N THR A 96 -41.67 -7.14 58.24
CA THR A 96 -40.95 -6.58 59.40
C THR A 96 -39.74 -5.76 58.95
N LEU A 97 -38.91 -6.26 58.04
CA LEU A 97 -37.77 -5.49 57.50
C LEU A 97 -38.23 -4.23 56.74
N ALA A 98 -39.33 -4.32 55.97
CA ALA A 98 -39.92 -3.17 55.31
C ALA A 98 -40.39 -2.13 56.34
N GLY A 99 -41.06 -2.55 57.41
CA GLY A 99 -41.48 -1.71 58.52
C GLY A 99 -40.32 -1.12 59.33
N ASP A 100 -39.24 -1.88 59.52
CA ASP A 100 -37.98 -1.41 60.12
C ASP A 100 -37.47 -0.22 59.31
N TYR A 101 -37.23 -0.38 58.00
CA TYR A 101 -36.72 0.73 57.19
C TYR A 101 -37.70 1.90 57.08
N GLN A 102 -38.98 1.65 56.82
CA GLN A 102 -40.03 2.68 56.74
C GLN A 102 -40.09 3.53 58.02
N SER A 103 -40.03 2.91 59.20
CA SER A 103 -40.11 3.61 60.50
C SER A 103 -38.88 4.50 60.78
N GLY A 104 -37.67 4.06 60.41
CA GLY A 104 -36.45 4.84 60.60
C GLY A 104 -36.29 5.96 59.58
N LEU A 105 -36.70 5.69 58.33
CA LEU A 105 -36.56 6.61 57.20
C LEU A 105 -37.78 7.52 57.00
N SER A 106 -38.79 7.40 57.88
CA SER A 106 -40.01 8.22 57.94
C SER A 106 -40.86 8.17 56.66
N VAL A 107 -40.92 7.02 55.99
CA VAL A 107 -41.72 6.82 54.77
C VAL A 107 -42.87 5.86 54.99
N THR A 108 -44.05 6.21 54.48
CA THR A 108 -45.27 5.40 54.56
C THR A 108 -45.78 5.06 53.16
N GLY A 109 -45.45 3.88 52.64
CA GLY A 109 -45.98 3.38 51.36
C GLY A 109 -45.05 2.42 50.62
N LEU A 110 -45.54 1.89 49.50
CA LEU A 110 -44.81 1.09 48.52
C LEU A 110 -45.14 1.64 47.11
N PRO A 111 -44.21 1.62 46.13
CA PRO A 111 -42.86 1.06 46.21
C PRO A 111 -41.95 1.95 47.05
N PHE A 112 -41.00 1.35 47.75
CA PHE A 112 -40.06 2.05 48.61
C PHE A 112 -38.63 1.61 48.30
N PHE A 113 -37.78 2.56 47.93
CA PHE A 113 -36.38 2.35 47.57
C PHE A 113 -35.49 2.90 48.69
N SER A 114 -34.58 2.10 49.22
CA SER A 114 -33.55 2.54 50.17
C SER A 114 -32.15 2.32 49.61
N CYS A 115 -31.24 3.23 49.92
CA CYS A 115 -29.86 3.25 49.45
C CYS A 115 -28.92 3.41 50.66
N ASP A 116 -28.09 2.41 50.89
CA ASP A 116 -27.28 2.16 52.11
C ASP A 116 -28.06 2.31 53.44
N GLY A 117 -29.38 2.12 53.46
CA GLY A 117 -30.19 2.22 54.68
C GLY A 117 -30.32 3.63 55.28
N LEU A 118 -29.80 4.66 54.62
CA LEU A 118 -29.85 6.06 55.05
C LEU A 118 -30.65 6.96 54.08
N GLU A 119 -30.42 6.80 52.78
CA GLU A 119 -31.12 7.59 51.75
C GLU A 119 -32.30 6.79 51.21
N ASN A 120 -33.35 7.47 50.76
CA ASN A 120 -34.58 6.80 50.35
C ASN A 120 -35.45 7.58 49.36
N MET A 121 -36.35 6.86 48.67
CA MET A 121 -37.39 7.40 47.79
C MET A 121 -38.67 6.55 47.87
N LEU A 122 -39.83 7.20 47.84
CA LEU A 122 -41.13 6.56 47.57
C LEU A 122 -41.43 6.62 46.06
N GLY A 123 -41.94 5.51 45.50
CA GLY A 123 -42.11 5.24 44.07
C GLY A 123 -42.28 6.45 43.15
N THR A 124 -41.21 6.79 42.45
CA THR A 124 -40.90 8.09 41.84
C THR A 124 -41.64 8.37 40.52
N SER A 125 -42.95 8.15 40.54
CA SER A 125 -43.95 8.19 39.45
C SER A 125 -44.12 6.88 38.65
N VAL A 126 -44.88 6.96 37.56
CA VAL A 126 -45.07 5.89 36.54
C VAL A 126 -44.21 6.12 35.29
N ASP A 127 -43.32 7.12 35.33
CA ASP A 127 -42.33 7.38 34.28
C ASP A 127 -41.01 6.66 34.62
N ASP A 128 -40.58 5.76 33.74
CA ASP A 128 -39.40 4.92 33.94
C ASP A 128 -38.09 5.71 34.00
N GLU A 129 -37.94 6.77 33.20
CA GLU A 129 -36.71 7.56 33.16
C GLU A 129 -36.63 8.50 34.36
N ALA A 130 -37.74 9.16 34.73
CA ALA A 130 -37.80 9.99 35.94
C ALA A 130 -37.54 9.16 37.22
N THR A 131 -38.08 7.94 37.27
CA THR A 131 -37.86 7.00 38.37
C THR A 131 -36.40 6.56 38.44
N TYR A 132 -35.83 6.13 37.31
CA TYR A 132 -34.43 5.70 37.21
C TYR A 132 -33.43 6.83 37.52
N GLN A 133 -33.62 8.04 37.00
CA GLN A 133 -32.72 9.17 37.28
C GLN A 133 -32.73 9.54 38.76
N SER A 134 -33.90 9.44 39.42
CA SER A 134 -34.03 9.65 40.87
C SER A 134 -33.24 8.62 41.69
N TYR A 135 -33.35 7.34 41.34
CA TYR A 135 -32.61 6.25 42.00
C TYR A 135 -31.10 6.34 41.73
N ARG A 136 -30.72 6.68 40.49
CA ARG A 136 -29.33 6.92 40.11
C ARG A 136 -28.70 8.04 40.91
N GLN A 137 -29.39 9.17 41.09
CA GLN A 137 -28.87 10.31 41.84
C GLN A 137 -28.47 9.91 43.27
N LEU A 138 -29.30 9.13 43.96
CA LEU A 138 -28.96 8.63 45.30
C LEU A 138 -27.80 7.64 45.27
N ALA A 139 -27.80 6.68 44.34
CA ALA A 139 -26.74 5.68 44.24
C ALA A 139 -25.37 6.28 43.89
N ASP A 140 -25.31 7.26 42.99
CA ASP A 140 -24.07 7.99 42.65
C ASP A 140 -23.57 8.85 43.85
N ILE A 141 -24.48 9.47 44.62
CA ILE A 141 -24.12 10.18 45.88
C ILE A 141 -23.56 9.21 46.94
N ARG A 142 -24.13 8.02 47.09
CA ARG A 142 -23.66 7.02 48.06
C ARG A 142 -22.34 6.36 47.63
N LYS A 143 -22.16 6.09 46.35
CA LYS A 143 -20.98 5.42 45.76
C LYS A 143 -19.67 6.21 45.91
N ILE A 144 -19.72 7.54 45.98
CA ILE A 144 -18.51 8.35 46.19
C ILE A 144 -18.01 8.34 47.64
N ILE A 145 -18.83 7.92 48.60
CA ILE A 145 -18.46 7.83 50.02
C ILE A 145 -17.59 6.58 50.23
N LYS A 146 -16.35 6.76 50.71
CA LYS A 146 -15.45 5.65 51.03
C LYS A 146 -15.94 4.86 52.25
N SER A 147 -15.79 3.54 52.20
CA SER A 147 -16.09 2.69 53.36
C SER A 147 -14.87 2.54 54.28
N PRO A 148 -14.99 2.67 55.61
CA PRO A 148 -13.92 2.31 56.54
C PRO A 148 -13.62 0.79 56.59
N LEU A 149 -14.47 -0.04 55.96
CA LEU A 149 -14.38 -1.51 55.98
C LEU A 149 -14.18 -2.07 54.57
N LYS A 150 -13.33 -3.09 54.43
CA LYS A 150 -13.31 -4.00 53.28
C LYS A 150 -14.07 -5.26 53.65
N LEU A 151 -14.95 -5.72 52.77
CA LEU A 151 -15.65 -7.00 52.89
C LEU A 151 -15.21 -7.90 51.74
N ASN A 152 -14.50 -8.99 52.03
CA ASN A 152 -14.24 -10.06 51.07
C ASN A 152 -15.22 -11.20 51.36
N LEU A 153 -15.95 -11.66 50.35
CA LEU A 153 -17.02 -12.65 50.49
C LEU A 153 -16.78 -13.84 49.54
N ALA A 154 -16.95 -15.06 50.04
CA ALA A 154 -16.98 -16.28 49.24
C ALA A 154 -18.14 -17.18 49.68
N ALA A 155 -18.78 -17.86 48.73
CA ALA A 155 -19.88 -18.78 49.00
C ALA A 155 -19.90 -19.96 48.00
N GLN A 156 -20.25 -21.14 48.48
CA GLN A 156 -20.45 -22.35 47.68
C GLN A 156 -21.66 -23.13 48.21
N LEU A 157 -22.35 -23.87 47.35
CA LEU A 157 -23.41 -24.79 47.72
C LEU A 157 -22.86 -26.22 47.85
N ASP A 158 -22.82 -26.74 49.08
CA ASP A 158 -22.60 -28.16 49.36
C ASP A 158 -23.95 -28.81 49.71
N GLN A 159 -24.41 -29.73 48.86
CA GLN A 159 -25.76 -30.32 48.93
C GLN A 159 -26.86 -29.24 49.01
N ASP A 160 -27.57 -29.13 50.15
CA ASP A 160 -28.57 -28.08 50.44
C ASP A 160 -28.05 -27.02 51.43
N ALA A 161 -26.73 -26.87 51.61
CA ALA A 161 -26.10 -25.89 52.50
C ALA A 161 -25.21 -24.92 51.73
N ILE A 162 -25.56 -23.64 51.75
CA ILE A 162 -24.74 -22.53 51.22
C ILE A 162 -23.66 -22.22 52.27
N ILE A 163 -22.50 -22.84 52.11
CA ILE A 163 -21.31 -22.61 52.94
C ILE A 163 -20.68 -21.27 52.55
N TYR A 164 -20.44 -20.38 53.50
CA TYR A 164 -19.89 -19.06 53.26
C TYR A 164 -18.67 -18.74 54.13
N SER A 165 -17.84 -17.82 53.65
CA SER A 165 -16.89 -17.08 54.49
C SER A 165 -16.87 -15.60 54.12
N ALA A 166 -16.85 -14.76 55.15
CA ALA A 166 -16.79 -13.31 55.06
C ALA A 166 -15.60 -12.80 55.90
N GLN A 167 -14.72 -12.02 55.28
CA GLN A 167 -13.60 -11.36 55.95
C GLN A 167 -13.82 -9.85 55.93
N ILE A 168 -14.01 -9.27 57.11
CA ILE A 168 -14.22 -7.84 57.33
C ILE A 168 -12.91 -7.25 57.85
N THR A 169 -12.26 -6.38 57.07
CA THR A 169 -11.03 -5.68 57.46
C THR A 169 -11.33 -4.20 57.69
N ALA A 170 -11.00 -3.70 58.88
CA ALA A 170 -11.03 -2.27 59.17
C ALA A 170 -9.69 -1.61 58.82
N GLY A 171 -9.74 -0.44 58.18
CA GLY A 171 -8.53 0.33 57.85
C GLY A 171 -7.96 1.05 59.07
N GLY A 172 -8.30 2.34 59.21
CA GLY A 172 -7.93 3.16 60.39
C GLY A 172 -9.04 3.21 61.43
N SER A 173 -9.97 4.17 61.25
CA SER A 173 -11.13 4.35 62.13
C SER A 173 -12.28 3.40 61.77
N VAL A 174 -12.66 2.52 62.70
CA VAL A 174 -14.01 1.92 62.74
C VAL A 174 -15.02 3.05 63.05
N PRO A 175 -16.26 3.03 62.50
CA PRO A 175 -17.30 3.96 62.88
C PRO A 175 -17.48 4.00 64.42
N GLN A 176 -17.34 5.18 65.03
CA GLN A 176 -17.57 5.35 66.46
C GLN A 176 -19.04 5.66 66.72
N ASN A 177 -19.63 4.90 67.65
CA ASN A 177 -21.07 4.71 67.88
C ASN A 177 -21.73 3.85 66.78
N GLY A 178 -22.33 2.73 67.21
CA GLY A 178 -22.83 1.67 66.34
C GLY A 178 -22.51 0.29 66.90
N ASP A 179 -23.51 -0.44 67.38
CA ASP A 179 -23.47 -1.90 67.34
C ASP A 179 -23.45 -2.32 65.85
N LEU A 180 -22.34 -2.89 65.38
CA LEU A 180 -22.18 -3.30 63.98
C LEU A 180 -22.65 -4.73 63.80
N GLY A 181 -23.41 -5.02 62.75
CA GLY A 181 -23.88 -6.36 62.43
C GLY A 181 -23.56 -6.78 60.99
N LEU A 182 -23.19 -8.05 60.80
CA LEU A 182 -23.08 -8.68 59.49
C LEU A 182 -24.44 -9.30 59.12
N VAL A 183 -25.14 -8.73 58.15
CA VAL A 183 -26.33 -9.35 57.56
C VAL A 183 -25.92 -10.13 56.31
N LEU A 184 -26.47 -11.33 56.17
CA LEU A 184 -26.31 -12.20 55.01
C LEU A 184 -27.66 -12.38 54.33
N LEU A 185 -27.69 -12.20 53.02
CA LEU A 185 -28.91 -12.28 52.22
C LEU A 185 -28.70 -13.21 51.01
N VAL A 186 -29.52 -14.25 50.90
CA VAL A 186 -29.55 -15.10 49.70
C VAL A 186 -30.53 -14.49 48.72
N VAL A 187 -30.05 -14.19 47.51
CA VAL A 187 -30.80 -13.56 46.42
C VAL A 187 -30.87 -14.51 45.23
N GLU A 188 -32.04 -14.64 44.62
CA GLU A 188 -32.22 -15.37 43.35
C GLU A 188 -32.40 -14.39 42.19
N ASP A 189 -31.50 -14.44 41.20
CA ASP A 189 -31.43 -13.47 40.10
C ASP A 189 -32.73 -13.36 39.29
N SER A 190 -33.54 -14.42 39.24
CA SER A 190 -34.88 -14.41 38.67
C SER A 190 -35.77 -15.52 39.21
N VAL A 191 -37.01 -15.19 39.56
CA VAL A 191 -38.05 -16.14 40.03
C VAL A 191 -39.31 -15.96 39.17
N SER A 192 -39.93 -17.06 38.77
CA SER A 192 -41.18 -17.05 38.00
C SER A 192 -42.34 -17.45 38.89
N ALA A 193 -43.23 -16.51 39.20
CA ALA A 193 -44.36 -16.70 40.11
C ALA A 193 -45.56 -15.86 39.65
N TYR A 194 -46.80 -16.29 39.93
CA TYR A 194 -48.03 -15.55 39.61
C TYR A 194 -48.15 -15.08 38.13
N GLY A 195 -47.55 -15.83 37.19
CA GLY A 195 -47.51 -15.47 35.77
C GLY A 195 -46.53 -14.34 35.40
N LYS A 196 -45.74 -13.86 36.37
CA LYS A 196 -44.74 -12.78 36.25
C LYS A 196 -43.33 -13.36 36.40
N VAL A 197 -42.33 -12.56 36.06
CA VAL A 197 -40.92 -12.80 36.40
C VAL A 197 -40.46 -11.65 37.27
N PHE A 198 -39.98 -11.97 38.46
CA PHE A 198 -39.35 -11.06 39.41
C PHE A 198 -37.84 -11.27 39.36
N ARG A 199 -37.02 -10.26 39.65
CA ARG A 199 -35.55 -10.36 39.67
C ARG A 199 -34.98 -10.00 41.01
N TYR A 200 -33.69 -10.29 41.20
CA TYR A 200 -32.92 -9.97 42.42
C TYR A 200 -33.67 -10.30 43.73
N VAL A 201 -34.47 -11.38 43.72
CA VAL A 201 -35.47 -11.65 44.74
C VAL A 201 -34.80 -12.16 46.00
N ALA A 202 -35.04 -11.49 47.13
CA ALA A 202 -34.57 -11.95 48.44
C ALA A 202 -35.29 -13.25 48.86
N ARG A 203 -34.53 -14.30 49.19
CA ARG A 203 -35.02 -15.65 49.56
C ARG A 203 -34.70 -16.05 51.01
N SER A 204 -33.60 -15.53 51.54
CA SER A 204 -33.12 -15.78 52.90
C SER A 204 -32.45 -14.55 53.46
N LEU A 205 -32.61 -14.33 54.76
CA LEU A 205 -31.94 -13.29 55.53
C LEU A 205 -31.46 -13.93 56.83
N ALA A 206 -30.17 -13.80 57.14
CA ALA A 206 -29.53 -14.45 58.28
C ALA A 206 -28.51 -13.51 58.97
N PRO A 207 -28.42 -13.56 60.32
CA PRO A 207 -29.33 -14.22 61.26
C PRO A 207 -30.71 -13.53 61.35
N ASN A 208 -30.74 -12.20 61.25
CA ASN A 208 -31.92 -11.34 61.38
C ASN A 208 -31.60 -9.93 60.79
N THR A 209 -32.52 -8.97 60.91
CA THR A 209 -32.39 -7.61 60.35
C THR A 209 -31.29 -6.75 61.02
N GLU A 210 -30.77 -7.17 62.17
CA GLU A 210 -29.68 -6.53 62.93
C GLU A 210 -28.31 -7.17 62.64
N GLY A 211 -28.28 -8.40 62.14
CA GLY A 211 -27.06 -9.11 61.72
C GLY A 211 -26.29 -9.84 62.84
N ASP A 212 -25.31 -10.64 62.45
CA ASP A 212 -24.33 -11.23 63.37
C ASP A 212 -23.41 -10.12 63.89
N ARG A 213 -23.45 -9.82 65.19
CA ARG A 213 -22.64 -8.75 65.80
C ARG A 213 -21.15 -8.84 65.45
N LEU A 214 -20.55 -7.70 65.13
CA LEU A 214 -19.18 -7.50 64.68
C LEU A 214 -18.38 -6.59 65.63
N ASP A 215 -17.85 -7.16 66.71
CA ASP A 215 -16.82 -6.52 67.53
C ASP A 215 -15.48 -6.44 66.76
N ILE A 216 -15.36 -5.47 65.85
CA ILE A 216 -14.16 -5.20 65.04
C ILE A 216 -13.35 -4.01 65.58
N LEU A 217 -12.02 -4.16 65.62
CA LEU A 217 -11.10 -3.13 66.12
C LEU A 217 -10.42 -2.37 64.96
N PRO A 218 -9.95 -1.12 65.20
CA PRO A 218 -9.03 -0.41 64.32
C PRO A 218 -7.89 -1.30 63.80
N ALA A 219 -7.58 -1.20 62.50
CA ALA A 219 -6.53 -1.98 61.82
C ALA A 219 -6.59 -3.51 61.99
N SER A 220 -7.76 -4.08 62.31
CA SER A 220 -7.97 -5.52 62.49
C SER A 220 -8.77 -6.16 61.35
N THR A 221 -8.73 -7.50 61.26
CA THR A 221 -9.63 -8.29 60.40
C THR A 221 -10.41 -9.29 61.23
N VAL A 222 -11.74 -9.28 61.08
CA VAL A 222 -12.66 -10.25 61.66
C VAL A 222 -13.12 -11.20 60.57
N SER A 223 -13.11 -12.50 60.86
CA SER A 223 -13.70 -13.53 59.98
C SER A 223 -15.04 -14.02 60.55
N ARG A 224 -15.98 -14.32 59.65
CA ARG A 224 -17.21 -15.07 59.90
C ARG A 224 -17.30 -16.18 58.85
N ALA A 225 -17.75 -17.36 59.25
CA ALA A 225 -18.00 -18.48 58.34
C ALA A 225 -19.13 -19.34 58.92
N GLY A 226 -19.90 -19.98 58.05
CA GLY A 226 -21.08 -20.74 58.45
C GLY A 226 -21.82 -21.34 57.25
N SER A 227 -23.08 -21.71 57.46
CA SER A 227 -23.94 -22.31 56.46
C SER A 227 -25.35 -21.72 56.50
N ILE A 228 -25.92 -21.41 55.34
CA ILE A 228 -27.35 -21.06 55.19
C ILE A 228 -28.03 -22.23 54.47
N ILE A 229 -29.12 -22.76 55.01
CA ILE A 229 -29.85 -23.87 54.37
C ILE A 229 -30.59 -23.35 53.14
N LYS A 230 -30.34 -23.97 51.99
CA LYS A 230 -31.03 -23.73 50.72
C LYS A 230 -32.42 -24.39 50.79
N ASN A 231 -33.50 -23.65 50.53
CA ASN A 231 -34.78 -24.32 50.29
C ASN A 231 -34.67 -25.16 49.00
N SER A 232 -35.26 -26.37 48.99
CA SER A 232 -35.24 -27.27 47.84
C SER A 232 -35.75 -26.60 46.54
N GLY A 233 -36.72 -25.69 46.63
CA GLY A 233 -37.29 -24.94 45.50
C GLY A 233 -36.41 -23.84 44.89
N TRP A 234 -35.29 -23.47 45.51
CA TRP A 234 -34.36 -22.48 44.95
C TRP A 234 -33.43 -23.09 43.91
N LEU A 235 -33.27 -22.44 42.75
CA LEU A 235 -32.46 -22.93 41.63
C LEU A 235 -30.97 -22.54 41.82
N PRO A 236 -30.05 -23.48 42.10
CA PRO A 236 -28.68 -23.15 42.52
C PRO A 236 -27.93 -22.19 41.59
N TRP A 237 -28.05 -22.38 40.28
CA TRP A 237 -27.38 -21.56 39.26
C TRP A 237 -27.91 -20.13 39.13
N ARG A 238 -28.99 -19.77 39.84
CA ARG A 238 -29.53 -18.40 39.94
C ARG A 238 -29.19 -17.71 41.25
N LEU A 239 -28.55 -18.39 42.21
CA LEU A 239 -28.33 -17.84 43.54
C LEU A 239 -27.07 -16.98 43.64
N SER A 240 -27.21 -15.87 44.37
CA SER A 240 -26.13 -15.01 44.86
C SER A 240 -26.20 -14.94 46.39
N LEU A 241 -25.05 -14.88 47.06
CA LEU A 241 -24.97 -14.42 48.44
C LEU A 241 -24.56 -12.95 48.42
N ILE A 242 -25.36 -12.11 49.05
CA ILE A 242 -24.99 -10.74 49.42
C ILE A 242 -24.65 -10.76 50.91
N ALA A 243 -23.58 -10.07 51.28
CA ALA A 243 -23.25 -9.78 52.67
C ALA A 243 -23.08 -8.28 52.82
N TYR A 244 -23.57 -7.71 53.93
CA TYR A 244 -23.40 -6.30 54.22
C TYR A 244 -23.22 -6.03 55.71
N VAL A 245 -22.47 -4.98 56.02
CA VAL A 245 -22.22 -4.54 57.40
C VAL A 245 -23.12 -3.35 57.69
N ARG A 246 -24.10 -3.54 58.59
CA ARG A 246 -25.00 -2.51 59.08
C ARG A 246 -24.46 -1.91 60.39
N ASN A 247 -24.71 -0.64 60.63
CA ASN A 247 -24.68 -0.01 61.95
C ASN A 247 -26.11 -0.02 62.50
N ASN A 248 -26.37 -0.70 63.61
CA ASN A 248 -27.74 -0.89 64.12
C ASN A 248 -28.30 0.39 64.78
N ASP A 249 -27.44 1.28 65.30
CA ASP A 249 -27.85 2.56 65.87
C ASP A 249 -28.27 3.57 64.78
N THR A 250 -27.50 3.68 63.69
CA THR A 250 -27.75 4.66 62.61
C THR A 250 -28.51 4.08 61.41
N ARG A 251 -28.60 2.75 61.32
CA ARG A 251 -29.09 1.94 60.19
C ARG A 251 -28.26 2.03 58.91
N GLU A 252 -27.13 2.76 58.93
CA GLU A 252 -26.22 2.85 57.78
C GLU A 252 -25.62 1.50 57.41
N ILE A 253 -25.67 1.18 56.12
CA ILE A 253 -24.89 0.10 55.53
C ILE A 253 -23.50 0.65 55.18
N VAL A 254 -22.52 0.19 55.94
CA VAL A 254 -21.15 0.71 55.91
C VAL A 254 -20.40 0.16 54.70
N GLN A 255 -20.63 -1.10 54.35
CA GLN A 255 -20.05 -1.81 53.19
C GLN A 255 -20.97 -2.97 52.78
N ALA A 256 -21.00 -3.30 51.48
CA ALA A 256 -21.63 -4.51 50.95
C ALA A 256 -20.67 -5.32 50.06
N ALA A 257 -21.03 -6.57 49.76
CA ALA A 257 -20.39 -7.42 48.76
C ALA A 257 -21.38 -8.46 48.24
N ARG A 258 -21.30 -8.82 46.97
CA ARG A 258 -22.05 -9.92 46.34
C ARG A 258 -21.09 -10.95 45.76
N VAL A 259 -21.42 -12.23 45.91
CA VAL A 259 -20.76 -13.33 45.21
C VAL A 259 -21.83 -14.28 44.66
N ARG A 260 -21.63 -14.81 43.46
CA ARG A 260 -22.51 -15.85 42.91
C ARG A 260 -22.26 -17.16 43.66
N ILE A 261 -23.33 -17.86 44.04
CA ILE A 261 -23.23 -19.16 44.68
C ILE A 261 -23.05 -20.22 43.59
N TYR A 262 -21.94 -20.95 43.64
CA TYR A 262 -21.67 -22.09 42.77
C TYR A 262 -21.78 -23.38 43.57
N ALA A 263 -22.22 -24.47 42.93
CA ALA A 263 -22.09 -25.80 43.53
C ALA A 263 -20.62 -26.09 43.86
N ALA A 264 -20.38 -26.77 44.99
CA ALA A 264 -19.08 -27.24 45.45
C ALA A 264 -18.48 -28.26 44.46
N THR A 265 -17.96 -27.73 43.36
CA THR A 265 -17.21 -28.45 42.35
C THR A 265 -15.75 -28.46 42.74
N THR A 266 -15.04 -29.54 42.46
CA THR A 266 -13.58 -29.49 42.42
C THR A 266 -13.14 -28.80 41.12
N ALA A 267 -11.87 -28.40 41.05
CA ALA A 267 -11.24 -28.20 39.73
C ALA A 267 -11.42 -29.49 38.88
N PRO A 268 -11.55 -29.39 37.55
CA PRO A 268 -11.81 -30.57 36.72
C PRO A 268 -10.63 -31.55 36.74
N ALA A 269 -10.87 -32.80 36.37
CA ALA A 269 -9.79 -33.72 36.04
C ALA A 269 -8.99 -33.22 34.82
N ALA A 270 -7.69 -33.54 34.75
CA ALA A 270 -6.89 -33.25 33.57
C ALA A 270 -7.46 -33.99 32.34
N PRO A 271 -7.67 -33.31 31.19
CA PRO A 271 -8.29 -33.94 30.02
C PRO A 271 -7.35 -34.96 29.38
N ALA A 272 -7.89 -36.11 28.99
CA ALA A 272 -7.14 -37.13 28.25
C ALA A 272 -7.06 -36.75 26.76
N LEU A 273 -5.86 -36.79 26.18
CA LEU A 273 -5.67 -36.45 24.76
C LEU A 273 -6.19 -37.57 23.84
N ASN A 274 -6.89 -37.19 22.78
CA ASN A 274 -7.59 -38.12 21.88
C ASN A 274 -6.84 -38.27 20.55
N LEU A 275 -6.90 -37.25 19.68
CA LEU A 275 -6.18 -37.20 18.41
C LEU A 275 -5.38 -35.88 18.29
N PRO A 276 -4.20 -35.89 17.66
CA PRO A 276 -3.51 -37.07 17.13
C PRO A 276 -3.08 -38.06 18.21
N VAL A 277 -2.84 -39.31 17.79
CA VAL A 277 -2.15 -40.29 18.62
C VAL A 277 -0.73 -39.80 18.92
N ASP A 278 -0.09 -40.36 19.93
CA ASP A 278 1.28 -39.98 20.27
C ASP A 278 2.26 -40.42 19.17
N ASP A 279 3.37 -39.68 19.03
CA ASP A 279 4.40 -39.87 17.99
C ASP A 279 3.87 -39.93 16.54
N ALA A 280 2.68 -39.38 16.28
CA ALA A 280 2.07 -39.44 14.95
C ALA A 280 2.88 -38.63 13.90
N VAL A 281 3.18 -39.25 12.76
CA VAL A 281 3.97 -38.64 11.67
C VAL A 281 3.12 -38.33 10.44
N ASN A 282 3.61 -37.40 9.59
CA ASN A 282 2.98 -36.96 8.34
C ASN A 282 1.61 -36.29 8.52
N LEU A 283 1.50 -35.41 9.52
CA LEU A 283 0.32 -34.56 9.69
C LEU A 283 0.40 -33.31 8.81
N ALA A 284 -0.73 -32.93 8.20
CA ALA A 284 -0.86 -31.66 7.48
C ALA A 284 -0.47 -30.45 8.36
N LEU A 285 -0.05 -29.34 7.75
CA LEU A 285 0.35 -28.10 8.45
C LEU A 285 -0.80 -27.35 9.16
N SER A 286 -1.98 -27.97 9.20
CA SER A 286 -3.20 -27.47 9.84
C SER A 286 -3.99 -28.60 10.56
N PRO A 287 -3.37 -29.34 11.50
CA PRO A 287 -4.00 -30.50 12.13
C PRO A 287 -5.05 -30.10 13.17
N THR A 288 -6.03 -30.98 13.39
CA THR A 288 -6.99 -30.84 14.49
C THR A 288 -6.48 -31.60 15.71
N LEU A 289 -6.17 -30.87 16.77
CA LEU A 289 -5.90 -31.43 18.09
C LEU A 289 -7.23 -31.61 18.83
N SER A 290 -7.39 -32.70 19.57
CA SER A 290 -8.64 -33.05 20.25
C SER A 290 -8.41 -33.87 21.53
N TRP A 291 -9.30 -33.71 22.49
CA TRP A 291 -9.23 -34.34 23.81
C TRP A 291 -10.61 -34.85 24.24
N LEU A 292 -10.64 -35.65 25.30
CA LEU A 292 -11.89 -36.07 25.94
C LEU A 292 -12.38 -34.98 26.90
N ALA A 293 -13.70 -34.86 27.04
CA ALA A 293 -14.31 -33.88 27.93
C ALA A 293 -14.02 -34.20 29.40
N SER A 294 -13.52 -33.23 30.16
CA SER A 294 -13.40 -33.34 31.62
C SER A 294 -14.73 -33.03 32.28
N SER A 295 -15.21 -33.93 33.16
CA SER A 295 -16.44 -33.69 33.92
C SER A 295 -16.32 -32.40 34.75
N GLY A 296 -17.37 -31.58 34.72
CA GLY A 296 -17.41 -30.30 35.44
C GLY A 296 -16.53 -29.18 34.87
N ALA A 297 -15.90 -29.35 33.70
CA ALA A 297 -15.16 -28.28 33.03
C ALA A 297 -16.10 -27.30 32.31
N ALA A 298 -15.79 -26.00 32.43
CA ALA A 298 -16.46 -24.92 31.70
C ALA A 298 -15.66 -24.47 30.46
N SER A 299 -14.33 -24.60 30.50
CA SER A 299 -13.45 -24.33 29.36
C SER A 299 -12.13 -25.11 29.44
N TYR A 300 -11.30 -25.00 28.41
CA TYR A 300 -9.97 -25.60 28.31
C TYR A 300 -8.92 -24.57 27.92
N THR A 301 -7.66 -24.83 28.27
CA THR A 301 -6.49 -24.20 27.63
C THR A 301 -5.63 -25.25 26.95
N LEU A 302 -5.36 -25.05 25.66
CA LEU A 302 -4.43 -25.83 24.84
C LEU A 302 -3.10 -25.09 24.75
N GLN A 303 -1.99 -25.80 24.90
CA GLN A 303 -0.65 -25.32 24.56
C GLN A 303 -0.01 -26.23 23.51
N TYR A 304 0.73 -25.63 22.57
CA TYR A 304 1.62 -26.34 21.66
C TYR A 304 2.93 -25.57 21.42
N ASP A 305 4.03 -26.29 21.26
CA ASP A 305 5.40 -25.78 21.13
C ASP A 305 6.26 -26.78 20.32
N THR A 306 7.38 -26.32 19.79
CA THR A 306 8.46 -27.20 19.26
C THR A 306 9.37 -27.74 20.37
N ASP A 307 9.35 -27.15 21.57
CA ASP A 307 10.03 -27.65 22.77
C ASP A 307 9.06 -28.36 23.73
N SER A 308 9.43 -29.55 24.21
CA SER A 308 8.64 -30.33 25.17
C SER A 308 8.57 -29.70 26.57
N LEU A 309 9.43 -28.71 26.85
CA LEU A 309 9.37 -27.89 28.07
C LEU A 309 8.36 -26.73 27.98
N PHE A 310 7.80 -26.45 26.79
CA PHE A 310 6.82 -25.39 26.53
C PHE A 310 7.33 -23.96 26.84
N GLY A 311 8.63 -23.72 26.66
CA GLY A 311 9.28 -22.44 26.96
C GLY A 311 8.91 -21.28 26.01
N GLY A 312 8.42 -21.58 24.81
CA GLY A 312 7.95 -20.61 23.80
C GLY A 312 6.50 -20.83 23.38
N ALA A 313 5.72 -21.57 24.16
CA ALA A 313 4.49 -22.21 23.72
C ALA A 313 3.39 -21.24 23.27
N VAL A 314 2.77 -21.56 22.14
CA VAL A 314 1.52 -20.94 21.71
C VAL A 314 0.39 -21.46 22.60
N SER A 315 -0.30 -20.55 23.27
CA SER A 315 -1.37 -20.85 24.23
C SER A 315 -2.72 -20.38 23.70
N GLN A 316 -3.76 -21.20 23.83
CA GLN A 316 -5.13 -20.95 23.38
C GLN A 316 -6.09 -21.30 24.52
N SER A 317 -6.63 -20.28 25.21
CA SER A 317 -7.47 -20.42 26.42
C SER A 317 -8.94 -20.10 26.16
N GLY A 318 -9.82 -20.46 27.11
CA GLY A 318 -11.25 -20.20 27.03
C GLY A 318 -11.99 -21.09 26.02
N LEU A 319 -11.37 -22.17 25.55
CA LEU A 319 -11.95 -23.09 24.56
C LEU A 319 -13.11 -23.85 25.20
N THR A 320 -14.32 -23.75 24.65
CA THR A 320 -15.52 -24.47 25.15
C THR A 320 -15.71 -25.83 24.49
N GLY A 321 -15.19 -26.02 23.28
CA GLY A 321 -15.15 -27.30 22.58
C GLY A 321 -13.96 -28.17 23.00
N THR A 322 -14.00 -29.46 22.64
CA THR A 322 -12.96 -30.45 22.95
C THR A 322 -11.98 -30.70 21.79
N SER A 323 -11.89 -29.76 20.84
CA SER A 323 -10.93 -29.80 19.73
C SER A 323 -10.63 -28.40 19.19
N LEU A 324 -9.45 -28.23 18.59
CA LEU A 324 -9.03 -27.03 17.88
C LEU A 324 -8.20 -27.41 16.64
N GLN A 325 -8.52 -26.82 15.48
CA GLN A 325 -7.63 -26.85 14.32
C GLN A 325 -6.58 -25.76 14.45
N ILE A 326 -5.33 -26.14 14.73
CA ILE A 326 -4.18 -25.22 14.69
C ILE A 326 -3.67 -25.09 13.25
N LYS A 327 -2.94 -24.01 12.94
CA LYS A 327 -2.53 -23.65 11.57
C LYS A 327 -1.16 -22.96 11.57
N GLY A 328 -0.50 -22.94 10.42
CA GLY A 328 0.78 -22.23 10.24
C GLY A 328 1.98 -22.97 10.82
N LEU A 329 1.90 -24.31 10.90
CA LEU A 329 3.00 -25.13 11.40
C LEU A 329 4.12 -25.26 10.35
N GLY A 330 5.36 -25.41 10.82
CA GLY A 330 6.52 -25.70 9.97
C GLY A 330 6.44 -27.08 9.33
N ASN A 331 7.12 -27.25 8.19
CA ASN A 331 7.26 -28.55 7.52
C ASN A 331 8.25 -29.45 8.27
N ALA A 332 8.06 -30.77 8.22
CA ALA A 332 8.95 -31.76 8.84
C ALA A 332 9.33 -31.46 10.31
N THR A 333 8.43 -30.82 11.05
CA THR A 333 8.68 -30.25 12.39
C THR A 333 7.87 -31.02 13.42
N THR A 334 8.54 -31.46 14.49
CA THR A 334 7.88 -32.08 15.64
C THR A 334 7.31 -31.01 16.57
N TYR A 335 6.05 -31.18 16.97
CA TYR A 335 5.33 -30.32 17.90
C TYR A 335 4.85 -31.13 19.09
N TYR A 336 5.10 -30.61 20.29
CA TYR A 336 4.57 -31.10 21.55
C TYR A 336 3.31 -30.33 21.90
N TRP A 337 2.32 -31.00 22.49
CA TRP A 337 1.06 -30.37 22.90
C TRP A 337 0.49 -30.96 24.19
N ARG A 338 -0.25 -30.12 24.93
CA ARG A 338 -0.92 -30.47 26.19
C ARG A 338 -2.16 -29.61 26.41
N VAL A 339 -3.12 -30.10 27.18
CA VAL A 339 -4.38 -29.40 27.47
C VAL A 339 -4.67 -29.43 28.97
N ASN A 340 -5.18 -28.35 29.54
CA ASN A 340 -5.81 -28.34 30.86
C ASN A 340 -7.29 -27.91 30.76
N ALA A 341 -8.05 -28.22 31.80
CA ALA A 341 -9.47 -27.92 31.91
C ALA A 341 -9.70 -26.94 33.08
N SER A 342 -10.68 -26.05 32.97
CA SER A 342 -10.98 -25.05 34.00
C SER A 342 -12.47 -24.89 34.25
N ASN A 343 -12.82 -24.56 35.49
CA ASN A 343 -14.14 -24.14 35.93
C ASN A 343 -14.01 -23.07 37.03
N ASN A 344 -15.11 -22.67 37.65
CA ASN A 344 -15.09 -21.64 38.70
C ASN A 344 -14.34 -22.07 39.98
N ALA A 345 -14.16 -23.37 40.22
CA ALA A 345 -13.42 -23.89 41.37
C ALA A 345 -11.90 -24.01 41.12
N GLY A 346 -11.45 -23.94 39.86
CA GLY A 346 -10.03 -23.85 39.53
C GLY A 346 -9.66 -24.45 38.17
N VAL A 347 -8.36 -24.65 37.99
CA VAL A 347 -7.75 -25.24 36.79
C VAL A 347 -7.17 -26.61 37.14
N SER A 348 -7.34 -27.58 36.25
CA SER A 348 -6.78 -28.92 36.37
C SER A 348 -5.25 -28.88 36.25
N GLY A 349 -4.59 -30.00 36.62
CA GLY A 349 -3.27 -30.30 36.08
C GLY A 349 -3.31 -30.37 34.55
N TRP A 350 -2.16 -30.17 33.90
CA TRP A 350 -2.03 -30.45 32.47
C TRP A 350 -2.26 -31.94 32.18
N SER A 351 -2.74 -32.24 30.98
CA SER A 351 -2.71 -33.58 30.40
C SER A 351 -1.29 -34.15 30.36
N ALA A 352 -1.17 -35.45 30.10
CA ALA A 352 0.06 -35.97 29.51
C ALA A 352 0.42 -35.14 28.26
N ILE A 353 1.72 -34.91 28.05
CA ILE A 353 2.23 -34.32 26.81
C ILE A 353 2.12 -35.40 25.73
N ARG A 354 1.73 -35.01 24.51
CA ARG A 354 1.93 -35.81 23.30
C ARG A 354 2.79 -35.05 22.29
N CYS A 355 3.41 -35.77 21.37
CA CYS A 355 4.05 -35.18 20.19
C CYS A 355 3.37 -35.62 18.88
N PHE A 356 3.60 -34.85 17.81
CA PHE A 356 3.37 -35.26 16.43
C PHE A 356 4.38 -34.55 15.52
N THR A 357 4.66 -35.12 14.34
CA THR A 357 5.55 -34.53 13.34
C THR A 357 4.77 -34.21 12.06
N THR A 358 4.87 -32.96 11.60
CA THR A 358 4.22 -32.51 10.37
C THR A 358 4.84 -33.18 9.14
N THR A 359 4.06 -33.30 8.07
CA THR A 359 4.53 -33.81 6.77
C THR A 359 5.68 -32.96 6.26
N ALA A 360 6.72 -33.63 5.77
CA ALA A 360 7.68 -33.00 4.88
C ALA A 360 7.01 -32.73 3.53
N THR A 361 6.46 -31.54 3.32
CA THR A 361 6.15 -31.10 1.95
C THR A 361 7.46 -31.16 1.15
N ALA A 362 7.45 -31.88 0.04
CA ALA A 362 8.66 -31.99 -0.79
C ALA A 362 9.01 -30.62 -1.40
N LEU A 363 10.31 -30.34 -1.54
CA LEU A 363 10.77 -29.26 -2.40
C LEU A 363 10.25 -29.51 -3.83
N PRO A 364 9.91 -28.46 -4.60
CA PRO A 364 9.50 -28.63 -5.99
C PRO A 364 10.60 -29.32 -6.81
N VAL A 365 10.18 -30.08 -7.83
CA VAL A 365 11.12 -30.56 -8.85
C VAL A 365 11.73 -29.34 -9.54
N LYS A 366 13.03 -29.39 -9.89
CA LYS A 366 13.66 -28.27 -10.61
C LYS A 366 12.99 -28.07 -11.99
N PRO A 367 12.77 -26.82 -12.44
CA PRO A 367 12.18 -26.56 -13.75
C PRO A 367 12.96 -27.19 -14.91
N VAL A 368 12.23 -27.71 -15.87
CA VAL A 368 12.74 -28.08 -17.20
C VAL A 368 12.46 -26.89 -18.13
N LEU A 369 13.47 -26.45 -18.88
CA LEU A 369 13.35 -25.33 -19.81
C LEU A 369 12.83 -25.81 -21.17
N ASN A 370 12.16 -24.93 -21.93
CA ASN A 370 11.48 -25.29 -23.18
C ASN A 370 11.85 -24.39 -24.37
N ALA A 371 11.88 -23.06 -24.19
CA ALA A 371 12.17 -22.11 -25.27
C ALA A 371 12.74 -20.78 -24.74
N PRO A 372 13.64 -20.09 -25.47
CA PRO A 372 14.44 -20.57 -26.61
C PRO A 372 15.21 -21.84 -26.24
N ALA A 373 15.52 -22.69 -27.21
CA ALA A 373 16.31 -23.89 -26.97
C ALA A 373 17.78 -23.54 -26.64
N ASN A 374 18.48 -24.45 -25.97
CA ASN A 374 19.85 -24.21 -25.54
C ASN A 374 20.81 -24.05 -26.73
N GLY A 375 21.36 -22.85 -26.90
CA GLY A 375 22.21 -22.48 -28.02
C GLY A 375 21.46 -21.95 -29.25
N ASP A 376 20.17 -21.61 -29.13
CA ASP A 376 19.43 -20.94 -30.22
C ASP A 376 20.11 -19.62 -30.61
N THR A 377 20.27 -19.41 -31.92
CA THR A 377 20.86 -18.18 -32.49
C THR A 377 19.84 -17.43 -33.33
N GLY A 378 19.97 -16.10 -33.41
CA GLY A 378 18.99 -15.28 -34.13
C GLY A 378 17.67 -15.12 -33.37
N VAL A 379 17.71 -15.20 -32.03
CA VAL A 379 16.54 -15.03 -31.17
C VAL A 379 16.12 -13.55 -31.12
N SER A 380 14.81 -13.28 -31.04
CA SER A 380 14.28 -11.91 -30.89
C SER A 380 14.95 -11.16 -29.74
N LYS A 381 15.20 -9.85 -29.93
CA LYS A 381 15.64 -8.91 -28.87
C LYS A 381 14.59 -8.70 -27.76
N SER A 382 13.39 -9.22 -27.96
CA SER A 382 12.36 -9.33 -26.92
C SER A 382 11.82 -10.77 -26.87
N PRO A 383 12.57 -11.73 -26.30
CA PRO A 383 12.17 -13.14 -26.27
C PRO A 383 11.22 -13.43 -25.12
N THR A 384 10.35 -14.44 -25.29
CA THR A 384 9.63 -15.05 -24.17
C THR A 384 10.34 -16.33 -23.78
N LEU A 385 10.88 -16.35 -22.57
CA LEU A 385 11.50 -17.53 -21.97
C LEU A 385 10.39 -18.42 -21.40
N ILE A 386 10.40 -19.72 -21.69
CA ILE A 386 9.32 -20.65 -21.37
C ILE A 386 9.91 -21.92 -20.72
N TRP A 387 9.29 -22.36 -19.64
CA TRP A 387 9.63 -23.59 -18.91
C TRP A 387 8.39 -24.45 -18.65
N THR A 388 8.59 -25.69 -18.20
CA THR A 388 7.53 -26.63 -17.87
C THR A 388 7.08 -26.46 -16.42
N ALA A 389 5.78 -26.59 -16.18
CA ALA A 389 5.19 -26.56 -14.84
C ALA A 389 5.83 -27.64 -13.94
N SER A 390 6.38 -27.23 -12.81
CA SER A 390 7.12 -28.12 -11.90
C SER A 390 6.20 -28.69 -10.83
N SER A 391 6.26 -30.02 -10.64
CA SER A 391 5.41 -30.70 -9.64
C SER A 391 5.69 -30.16 -8.24
N GLY A 392 4.62 -29.84 -7.51
CA GLY A 392 4.67 -29.26 -6.17
C GLY A 392 5.01 -27.77 -6.09
N ALA A 393 5.26 -27.08 -7.21
CA ALA A 393 5.58 -25.65 -7.22
C ALA A 393 4.36 -24.75 -6.93
N SER A 394 4.60 -23.59 -6.32
CA SER A 394 3.61 -22.52 -6.12
C SER A 394 3.98 -21.23 -6.85
N ASN A 395 5.28 -21.01 -7.10
CA ASN A 395 5.82 -19.93 -7.92
C ASN A 395 7.24 -20.27 -8.41
N TYR A 396 7.83 -19.40 -9.23
CA TYR A 396 9.17 -19.55 -9.81
C TYR A 396 10.05 -18.33 -9.58
N GLY A 397 11.36 -18.54 -9.60
CA GLY A 397 12.37 -17.50 -9.78
C GLY A 397 13.10 -17.67 -11.11
N LEU A 398 13.30 -16.59 -11.85
CA LEU A 398 13.98 -16.56 -13.15
C LEU A 398 15.16 -15.58 -13.09
N GLN A 399 16.30 -16.00 -13.63
CA GLN A 399 17.48 -15.15 -13.85
C GLN A 399 17.91 -15.18 -15.31
N VAL A 400 18.35 -14.02 -15.82
CA VAL A 400 18.93 -13.83 -17.15
C VAL A 400 20.16 -12.93 -17.01
N ALA A 401 21.29 -13.35 -17.57
CA ALA A 401 22.57 -12.65 -17.46
C ALA A 401 23.40 -12.77 -18.75
N THR A 402 24.32 -11.85 -19.01
CA THR A 402 25.32 -11.97 -20.10
C THR A 402 26.48 -12.90 -19.75
N ASN A 403 26.40 -13.64 -18.63
CA ASN A 403 27.44 -14.57 -18.17
C ASN A 403 26.84 -15.72 -17.35
N ASN A 404 27.26 -16.97 -17.65
CA ASN A 404 26.80 -18.20 -16.97
C ASN A 404 27.08 -18.25 -15.46
N SER A 405 27.95 -17.38 -14.92
CA SER A 405 28.13 -17.25 -13.46
C SER A 405 26.96 -16.56 -12.75
N PHE A 406 26.10 -15.84 -13.48
CA PHE A 406 25.03 -14.99 -12.94
C PHE A 406 25.53 -13.96 -11.90
N HIS A 407 26.76 -13.46 -12.08
CA HIS A 407 27.33 -12.40 -11.25
C HIS A 407 26.48 -11.11 -11.36
N PRO A 408 26.23 -10.34 -10.27
CA PRO A 408 25.33 -9.18 -10.31
C PRO A 408 25.64 -8.14 -11.40
N ALA A 409 26.92 -7.87 -11.68
CA ALA A 409 27.33 -6.94 -12.74
C ALA A 409 27.06 -7.42 -14.18
N SER A 410 26.61 -8.67 -14.35
CA SER A 410 26.17 -9.26 -15.63
C SER A 410 24.67 -9.58 -15.66
N MET A 411 23.94 -9.31 -14.57
CA MET A 411 22.52 -9.64 -14.42
C MET A 411 21.66 -8.64 -15.20
N ILE A 412 20.84 -9.15 -16.11
CA ILE A 412 19.94 -8.37 -16.97
C ILE A 412 18.51 -8.42 -16.42
N TYR A 413 18.12 -9.57 -15.86
CA TYR A 413 16.82 -9.76 -15.23
C TYR A 413 16.93 -10.77 -14.08
N SER A 414 16.31 -10.49 -12.93
CA SER A 414 16.23 -11.40 -11.79
C SER A 414 14.96 -11.13 -11.00
N GLN A 415 13.98 -12.02 -11.10
CA GLN A 415 12.69 -11.89 -10.41
C GLN A 415 12.26 -13.22 -9.76
N SER A 416 11.61 -13.14 -8.60
CA SER A 416 10.98 -14.24 -7.88
C SER A 416 9.47 -14.04 -7.76
N GLY A 417 8.73 -15.09 -7.38
CA GLY A 417 7.28 -15.02 -7.21
C GLY A 417 6.48 -15.10 -8.52
N LEU A 418 7.11 -15.48 -9.64
CA LEU A 418 6.43 -15.67 -10.93
C LEU A 418 5.45 -16.84 -10.84
N THR A 419 4.17 -16.64 -11.14
CA THR A 419 3.14 -17.70 -11.06
C THR A 419 2.91 -18.43 -12.39
N GLY A 420 3.22 -17.79 -13.52
CA GLY A 420 3.21 -18.41 -14.85
C GLY A 420 4.47 -19.24 -15.13
N THR A 421 4.44 -20.01 -16.23
CA THR A 421 5.57 -20.83 -16.69
C THR A 421 6.30 -20.22 -17.90
N GLY A 422 6.23 -18.91 -18.05
CA GLY A 422 6.95 -18.16 -19.05
C GLY A 422 6.98 -16.67 -18.74
N GLN A 423 8.00 -15.97 -19.23
CA GLN A 423 8.24 -14.56 -18.99
C GLN A 423 8.87 -13.90 -20.21
N SER A 424 8.30 -12.78 -20.68
CA SER A 424 8.90 -11.96 -21.72
C SER A 424 10.01 -11.07 -21.13
N ILE A 425 11.18 -11.10 -21.76
CA ILE A 425 12.28 -10.17 -21.53
C ILE A 425 12.25 -9.16 -22.70
N LEU A 426 12.55 -7.89 -22.44
CA LEU A 426 12.44 -6.81 -23.42
C LEU A 426 13.77 -6.06 -23.56
N GLY A 427 14.10 -5.63 -24.77
CA GLY A 427 15.20 -4.69 -25.00
C GLY A 427 16.60 -5.28 -24.83
N LEU A 428 16.80 -6.55 -25.19
CA LEU A 428 18.12 -7.18 -25.24
C LEU A 428 18.95 -6.61 -26.40
N ASP A 429 20.27 -6.51 -26.20
CA ASP A 429 21.21 -6.01 -27.19
C ASP A 429 21.40 -7.00 -28.36
N PRO A 430 21.63 -6.53 -29.59
CA PRO A 430 21.81 -7.39 -30.77
C PRO A 430 23.14 -8.16 -30.80
N GLY A 431 23.08 -9.46 -31.11
CA GLY A 431 24.25 -10.32 -31.27
C GLY A 431 24.98 -10.66 -29.98
N ILE A 432 24.27 -10.68 -28.84
CA ILE A 432 24.83 -10.98 -27.51
C ILE A 432 24.30 -12.32 -27.01
N ASP A 433 25.17 -13.11 -26.37
CA ASP A 433 24.81 -14.34 -25.68
C ASP A 433 24.21 -14.05 -24.31
N TYR A 434 22.98 -14.50 -24.10
CA TYR A 434 22.29 -14.45 -22.82
C TYR A 434 22.13 -15.85 -22.23
N TYR A 435 22.44 -15.97 -20.95
CA TYR A 435 22.35 -17.18 -20.14
C TYR A 435 21.15 -17.05 -19.20
N TRP A 436 20.31 -18.08 -19.11
CA TRP A 436 19.11 -18.04 -18.28
C TRP A 436 18.85 -19.37 -17.56
N ARG A 437 18.21 -19.26 -16.39
CA ARG A 437 17.85 -20.38 -15.51
C ARG A 437 16.64 -20.07 -14.65
N VAL A 438 15.91 -21.11 -14.26
CA VAL A 438 14.67 -21.01 -13.46
C VAL A 438 14.73 -21.94 -12.26
N ASN A 439 14.25 -21.52 -11.10
CA ASN A 439 13.96 -22.38 -9.95
C ASN A 439 12.47 -22.30 -9.57
N ALA A 440 12.00 -23.27 -8.78
CA ALA A 440 10.61 -23.38 -8.35
C ALA A 440 10.53 -23.34 -6.82
N SER A 441 9.56 -22.61 -6.27
CA SER A 441 9.36 -22.47 -4.82
C SER A 441 7.96 -22.89 -4.39
N ASN A 442 7.87 -23.47 -3.20
CA ASN A 442 6.62 -23.73 -2.47
C ASN A 442 6.83 -23.47 -0.96
N ILE A 443 5.87 -23.89 -0.13
CA ILE A 443 5.94 -23.69 1.33
C ILE A 443 7.06 -24.50 2.03
N ALA A 444 7.66 -25.51 1.38
CA ALA A 444 8.83 -26.22 1.88
C ALA A 444 10.15 -25.47 1.61
N GLY A 445 10.17 -24.57 0.62
CA GLY A 445 11.36 -23.86 0.18
C GLY A 445 11.49 -23.84 -1.34
N THR A 446 12.72 -23.64 -1.82
CA THR A 446 13.07 -23.48 -3.24
C THR A 446 13.86 -24.69 -3.74
N SER A 447 13.57 -25.13 -4.96
CA SER A 447 14.28 -26.18 -5.67
C SER A 447 15.73 -25.78 -5.98
N ALA A 448 16.55 -26.74 -6.40
CA ALA A 448 17.71 -26.42 -7.21
C ALA A 448 17.29 -25.62 -8.47
N TRP A 449 18.19 -24.80 -9.01
CA TRP A 449 18.01 -24.22 -10.34
C TRP A 449 17.91 -25.31 -11.41
N SER A 450 17.23 -24.99 -12.52
CA SER A 450 17.33 -25.70 -13.80
C SER A 450 18.79 -25.82 -14.26
N GLU A 451 19.02 -26.57 -15.34
CA GLU A 451 20.23 -26.32 -16.14
C GLU A 451 20.24 -24.85 -16.59
N THR A 452 21.43 -24.25 -16.73
CA THR A 452 21.54 -23.00 -17.48
C THR A 452 21.39 -23.31 -18.96
N TRP A 453 20.49 -22.60 -19.64
CA TRP A 453 20.48 -22.54 -21.10
C TRP A 453 21.01 -21.18 -21.58
N SER A 454 21.54 -21.14 -22.80
CA SER A 454 21.90 -19.88 -23.47
C SER A 454 21.14 -19.67 -24.78
N PHE A 455 21.11 -18.43 -25.26
CA PHE A 455 20.70 -18.07 -26.61
C PHE A 455 21.43 -16.80 -27.07
N THR A 456 21.64 -16.66 -28.38
CA THR A 456 22.21 -15.46 -29.01
C THR A 456 21.10 -14.66 -29.70
N THR A 457 20.98 -13.37 -29.36
CA THR A 457 20.02 -12.47 -30.02
C THR A 457 20.35 -12.24 -31.49
N THR A 458 19.36 -11.81 -32.29
CA THR A 458 19.58 -11.33 -33.66
C THR A 458 20.63 -10.22 -33.67
N THR A 459 21.65 -10.38 -34.51
CA THR A 459 22.52 -9.28 -34.91
C THR A 459 21.70 -8.23 -35.66
N ASN A 460 22.14 -6.98 -35.65
CA ASN A 460 21.73 -6.06 -36.72
C ASN A 460 22.47 -6.50 -38.01
N PRO A 461 21.90 -6.29 -39.21
CA PRO A 461 22.62 -6.56 -40.44
C PRO A 461 23.87 -5.66 -40.57
N ALA A 462 24.79 -6.04 -41.46
CA ALA A 462 25.77 -5.10 -41.98
C ALA A 462 25.03 -3.94 -42.68
N PRO A 463 25.59 -2.72 -42.73
CA PRO A 463 24.92 -1.60 -43.39
C PRO A 463 24.80 -1.83 -44.90
N GLU A 464 23.82 -1.16 -45.53
CA GLU A 464 23.78 -1.08 -47.00
C GLU A 464 24.90 -0.18 -47.54
N PRO A 465 25.38 -0.39 -48.79
CA PRO A 465 26.36 0.49 -49.42
C PRO A 465 25.88 1.96 -49.46
N PRO A 466 26.75 2.94 -49.17
CA PRO A 466 26.37 4.35 -49.22
C PRO A 466 26.20 4.81 -50.67
N VAL A 467 25.21 5.67 -50.92
CA VAL A 467 24.99 6.25 -52.25
C VAL A 467 25.96 7.42 -52.43
N LEU A 468 26.70 7.44 -53.53
CA LEU A 468 27.61 8.54 -53.84
C LEU A 468 26.83 9.82 -54.19
N VAL A 469 27.33 10.99 -53.78
CA VAL A 469 26.61 12.28 -53.89
C VAL A 469 27.38 13.29 -54.76
N TRP A 470 28.66 13.52 -54.45
CA TRP A 470 29.51 14.43 -55.24
C TRP A 470 30.99 14.01 -55.18
N PRO A 471 31.83 14.23 -56.21
CA PRO A 471 31.50 14.71 -57.56
C PRO A 471 30.52 13.78 -58.29
N ALA A 472 29.69 14.33 -59.18
CA ALA A 472 28.79 13.52 -59.98
C ALA A 472 29.58 12.55 -60.89
N ASN A 473 28.96 11.42 -61.28
CA ASN A 473 29.61 10.45 -62.15
C ASN A 473 29.98 11.07 -63.51
N GLY A 474 31.29 11.22 -63.78
CA GLY A 474 31.84 11.88 -64.96
C GLY A 474 32.10 13.39 -64.83
N GLU A 475 32.01 13.97 -63.63
CA GLU A 475 32.20 15.42 -63.41
C GLU A 475 33.65 15.89 -63.71
N LEU A 476 33.77 17.06 -64.33
CA LEU A 476 35.03 17.80 -64.49
C LEU A 476 35.31 18.63 -63.24
N ASN A 477 36.34 18.29 -62.47
CA ASN A 477 36.62 18.92 -61.17
C ASN A 477 37.88 19.79 -61.23
N SER A 478 37.76 21.09 -60.94
CA SER A 478 38.87 22.05 -61.00
C SER A 478 39.59 22.28 -59.66
N GLY A 479 39.13 21.65 -58.58
CA GLY A 479 39.74 21.79 -57.24
C GLY A 479 41.01 20.97 -57.05
N THR A 480 42.00 21.51 -56.34
CA THR A 480 43.25 20.81 -55.98
C THR A 480 43.08 19.73 -54.90
N SER A 481 41.89 19.64 -54.28
CA SER A 481 41.55 18.65 -53.24
C SER A 481 40.03 18.41 -53.19
N PRO A 482 39.44 17.71 -54.18
CA PRO A 482 37.99 17.49 -54.24
C PRO A 482 37.43 16.79 -52.98
N ALA A 483 36.35 17.35 -52.44
CA ALA A 483 35.62 16.83 -51.29
C ALA A 483 34.60 15.77 -51.72
N LEU A 484 35.05 14.51 -51.84
CA LEU A 484 34.18 13.39 -52.22
C LEU A 484 33.15 13.14 -51.10
N SER A 485 31.88 12.94 -51.43
CA SER A 485 30.78 12.83 -50.45
C SER A 485 29.73 11.79 -50.82
N TRP A 486 29.09 11.20 -49.80
CA TRP A 486 28.13 10.12 -49.92
C TRP A 486 26.99 10.25 -48.90
N SER A 487 25.95 9.44 -49.04
CA SER A 487 24.83 9.35 -48.08
C SER A 487 25.25 8.61 -46.81
N SER A 488 24.55 8.87 -45.70
CA SER A 488 24.64 7.98 -44.54
C SER A 488 23.94 6.65 -44.80
N SER A 489 24.50 5.56 -44.26
CA SER A 489 23.88 4.23 -44.28
C SER A 489 23.27 3.89 -42.92
N TYR A 490 22.07 3.32 -42.91
CA TYR A 490 21.40 2.93 -41.65
C TYR A 490 22.23 1.88 -40.89
N GLY A 491 22.46 2.12 -39.60
CA GLY A 491 23.23 1.22 -38.74
C GLY A 491 24.74 1.20 -38.99
N ALA A 492 25.30 2.11 -39.80
CA ALA A 492 26.75 2.27 -39.97
C ALA A 492 27.40 3.05 -38.82
N TYR A 493 28.62 2.66 -38.47
CA TYR A 493 29.47 3.34 -37.48
C TYR A 493 30.67 4.06 -38.13
N SER A 494 31.13 3.59 -39.30
CA SER A 494 32.16 4.27 -40.08
C SER A 494 32.14 3.84 -41.55
N TYR A 495 32.85 4.58 -42.40
CA TYR A 495 32.98 4.33 -43.83
C TYR A 495 34.43 4.04 -44.24
N ALA A 496 34.61 3.43 -45.41
CA ALA A 496 35.88 3.47 -46.13
C ALA A 496 35.69 4.06 -47.53
N LEU A 497 36.76 4.69 -48.03
CA LEU A 497 36.81 5.40 -49.31
C LEU A 497 38.02 4.91 -50.11
N GLN A 498 37.82 4.61 -51.39
CA GLN A 498 38.87 4.29 -52.36
C GLN A 498 38.82 5.26 -53.54
N VAL A 499 40.00 5.69 -54.00
CA VAL A 499 40.19 6.44 -55.25
C VAL A 499 41.35 5.83 -56.03
N SER A 500 41.14 5.61 -57.33
CA SER A 500 42.08 4.93 -58.23
C SER A 500 42.04 5.52 -59.64
N PRO A 501 43.16 5.63 -60.38
CA PRO A 501 43.14 5.91 -61.81
C PRO A 501 42.66 4.73 -62.67
N SER A 502 42.28 3.60 -62.06
CA SER A 502 41.82 2.38 -62.73
C SER A 502 40.48 1.90 -62.15
N SER A 503 39.59 1.43 -63.02
CA SER A 503 38.30 0.85 -62.62
C SER A 503 38.41 -0.48 -61.86
N ASP A 504 39.58 -1.14 -61.90
CA ASP A 504 39.84 -2.37 -61.16
C ASP A 504 40.26 -2.14 -59.69
N PHE A 505 40.51 -0.88 -59.30
CA PHE A 505 40.97 -0.48 -57.96
C PHE A 505 42.22 -1.22 -57.45
N ARG A 506 43.05 -1.80 -58.33
CA ARG A 506 44.28 -2.51 -57.92
C ARG A 506 45.43 -1.58 -57.53
N SER A 507 45.44 -0.36 -58.06
CA SER A 507 46.38 0.70 -57.69
C SER A 507 45.59 1.88 -57.14
N LEU A 508 45.77 2.20 -55.86
CA LEU A 508 44.99 3.22 -55.16
C LEU A 508 45.84 4.48 -54.97
N VAL A 509 45.32 5.64 -55.40
CA VAL A 509 45.90 6.95 -55.05
C VAL A 509 45.35 7.47 -53.72
N TYR A 510 44.18 6.98 -53.29
CA TYR A 510 43.66 7.21 -51.96
C TYR A 510 42.99 5.95 -51.40
N TYR A 511 43.29 5.65 -50.14
CA TYR A 511 42.52 4.71 -49.32
C TYR A 511 42.46 5.20 -47.89
N GLN A 512 41.26 5.21 -47.31
CA GLN A 512 41.09 5.36 -45.87
C GLN A 512 39.87 4.58 -45.41
N SER A 513 39.99 3.88 -44.28
CA SER A 513 38.91 3.22 -43.55
C SER A 513 38.69 3.86 -42.18
N GLY A 514 37.53 3.67 -41.57
CA GLY A 514 37.23 4.23 -40.25
C GLY A 514 36.86 5.71 -40.30
N LEU A 515 36.37 6.21 -41.44
CA LEU A 515 35.86 7.58 -41.56
C LEU A 515 34.52 7.70 -40.80
N PRO A 516 34.39 8.60 -39.81
CA PRO A 516 33.11 8.80 -39.12
C PRO A 516 32.13 9.63 -39.97
N ASP A 517 32.66 10.56 -40.76
CA ASP A 517 31.89 11.49 -41.59
C ASP A 517 31.54 10.91 -42.96
N THR A 518 30.50 11.45 -43.61
CA THR A 518 30.07 11.04 -44.95
C THR A 518 30.70 11.87 -46.09
N SER A 519 31.87 12.48 -45.83
CA SER A 519 32.65 13.19 -46.86
C SER A 519 34.14 13.21 -46.54
N ARG A 520 34.98 13.37 -47.57
CA ARG A 520 36.43 13.46 -47.43
C ARG A 520 37.09 14.20 -48.60
N SER A 521 37.86 15.23 -48.29
CA SER A 521 38.77 15.87 -49.25
C SER A 521 39.96 14.98 -49.57
N VAL A 522 40.19 14.72 -50.86
CA VAL A 522 41.30 13.90 -51.37
C VAL A 522 42.30 14.81 -52.10
N ALA A 523 43.51 14.91 -51.57
CA ALA A 523 44.60 15.71 -52.13
C ALA A 523 45.64 14.83 -52.87
N GLY A 524 46.54 15.46 -53.63
CA GLY A 524 47.64 14.75 -54.30
C GLY A 524 47.25 14.03 -55.60
N LEU A 525 46.15 14.44 -56.22
CA LEU A 525 45.74 13.96 -57.54
C LEU A 525 46.51 14.68 -58.65
N ASP A 526 46.73 13.97 -59.76
CA ASP A 526 47.36 14.49 -60.98
C ASP A 526 46.34 15.20 -61.87
N SER A 527 46.78 16.29 -62.49
CA SER A 527 46.03 17.04 -63.52
C SER A 527 45.67 16.17 -64.72
N LEU A 528 44.55 16.50 -65.39
CA LEU A 528 44.06 15.86 -66.62
C LEU A 528 43.80 14.35 -66.50
N THR A 529 43.69 13.83 -65.28
CA THR A 529 43.56 12.39 -64.99
C THR A 529 42.13 12.06 -64.54
N THR A 530 41.55 10.99 -65.09
CA THR A 530 40.27 10.45 -64.66
C THR A 530 40.46 9.47 -63.51
N TYR A 531 39.74 9.68 -62.42
CA TYR A 531 39.76 8.84 -61.23
C TYR A 531 38.42 8.14 -61.04
N HIS A 532 38.47 6.84 -60.80
CA HIS A 532 37.38 6.03 -60.27
C HIS A 532 37.38 6.12 -58.74
N TRP A 533 36.21 6.29 -58.14
CA TRP A 533 36.06 6.32 -56.69
C TRP A 533 34.81 5.58 -56.23
N ARG A 534 34.86 5.05 -55.00
CA ARG A 534 33.78 4.28 -54.37
C ARG A 534 33.90 4.31 -52.85
N ALA A 535 32.78 4.16 -52.16
CA ALA A 535 32.72 4.12 -50.70
C ALA A 535 32.01 2.85 -50.21
N ASN A 536 32.30 2.41 -48.99
CA ASN A 536 31.52 1.38 -48.31
C ASN A 536 31.26 1.78 -46.84
N ALA A 537 30.24 1.18 -46.23
CA ALA A 537 29.81 1.46 -44.86
C ALA A 537 30.11 0.25 -43.96
N SER A 538 30.30 0.46 -42.66
CA SER A 538 30.69 -0.63 -41.74
C SER A 538 30.20 -0.42 -40.31
N ASN A 539 29.90 -1.51 -39.63
CA ASN A 539 29.57 -1.58 -38.21
C ASN A 539 30.22 -2.84 -37.58
N VAL A 540 29.93 -3.12 -36.30
CA VAL A 540 30.52 -4.28 -35.59
C VAL A 540 30.10 -5.65 -36.14
N TYR A 541 29.05 -5.74 -36.96
CA TYR A 541 28.56 -6.97 -37.57
C TYR A 541 29.10 -7.19 -38.99
N GLY A 542 29.75 -6.19 -39.59
CA GLY A 542 30.41 -6.32 -40.90
C GLY A 542 30.51 -5.01 -41.67
N ALA A 543 31.11 -5.11 -42.86
CA ALA A 543 31.14 -4.05 -43.85
C ALA A 543 30.17 -4.36 -45.01
N SER A 544 29.58 -3.32 -45.58
CA SER A 544 28.77 -3.38 -46.79
C SER A 544 29.62 -3.79 -48.00
N GLY A 545 28.95 -4.21 -49.06
CA GLY A 545 29.54 -4.12 -50.40
C GLY A 545 29.99 -2.68 -50.70
N TRP A 546 30.94 -2.52 -51.62
CA TRP A 546 31.26 -1.18 -52.14
C TRP A 546 30.06 -0.62 -52.90
N SER A 547 29.91 0.70 -52.89
CA SER A 547 29.05 1.42 -53.84
C SER A 547 29.45 1.08 -55.28
N ASP A 548 28.53 1.33 -56.22
CA ASP A 548 28.93 1.50 -57.61
C ASP A 548 30.06 2.54 -57.70
N ALA A 549 31.01 2.30 -58.59
CA ALA A 549 32.14 3.20 -58.79
C ALA A 549 31.75 4.34 -59.72
N TRP A 550 31.88 5.57 -59.24
CA TRP A 550 31.73 6.77 -60.06
C TRP A 550 33.10 7.25 -60.55
N THR A 551 33.12 8.04 -61.62
CA THR A 551 34.31 8.76 -62.08
C THR A 551 34.24 10.25 -61.80
N PHE A 552 35.40 10.89 -61.74
CA PHE A 552 35.56 12.32 -62.00
C PHE A 552 36.90 12.54 -62.71
N THR A 553 37.05 13.63 -63.44
CA THR A 553 38.32 13.99 -64.10
C THR A 553 38.87 15.27 -63.49
N ASP A 554 40.15 15.25 -63.12
CA ASP A 554 40.84 16.45 -62.67
C ASP A 554 41.04 17.41 -63.85
N ALA A 555 40.32 18.52 -63.84
CA ALA A 555 40.28 19.47 -64.94
C ALA A 555 41.39 20.53 -64.87
N ARG A 556 42.28 20.48 -63.88
CA ARG A 556 43.41 21.42 -63.77
C ARG A 556 44.32 21.22 -64.98
N GLY A 557 44.54 22.27 -65.77
CA GLY A 557 45.36 22.24 -66.99
C GLY A 557 44.58 22.31 -68.30
N TYR A 558 43.25 22.11 -68.30
CA TYR A 558 42.44 22.59 -69.43
C TYR A 558 42.33 24.12 -69.33
N GLY A 559 42.69 24.84 -70.41
CA GLY A 559 42.68 26.30 -70.48
C GLY A 559 41.28 26.90 -70.63
N PHE A 560 40.36 26.60 -69.71
CA PHE A 560 38.96 27.03 -69.79
C PHE A 560 38.68 28.40 -69.15
N SER A 561 37.61 29.03 -69.63
CA SER A 561 37.09 30.30 -69.14
C SER A 561 36.64 30.23 -67.67
N ARG A 562 36.94 31.30 -66.93
CA ARG A 562 36.65 31.43 -65.49
C ARG A 562 35.29 32.10 -65.27
N LEU A 563 34.37 31.42 -64.58
CA LEU A 563 33.21 32.09 -64.01
C LEU A 563 33.66 33.07 -62.93
N ILE A 564 33.17 34.31 -62.98
CA ILE A 564 33.62 35.38 -62.06
C ILE A 564 32.69 35.54 -60.86
N SER A 565 31.38 35.32 -61.05
CA SER A 565 30.36 35.39 -60.00
C SER A 565 29.02 34.79 -60.48
N PRO A 566 28.16 34.25 -59.59
CA PRO A 566 28.44 33.94 -58.19
C PRO A 566 29.11 32.56 -58.07
N ASP A 567 30.06 32.46 -57.14
CA ASP A 567 30.36 31.17 -56.52
C ASP A 567 29.30 30.83 -55.47
N SER A 568 29.23 29.54 -55.10
CA SER A 568 28.09 28.94 -54.40
C SER A 568 27.65 29.73 -53.15
N ALA A 569 26.34 30.04 -53.11
CA ALA A 569 25.64 30.84 -52.10
C ALA A 569 26.02 32.34 -52.06
N THR A 570 25.25 33.16 -52.78
CA THR A 570 25.17 34.62 -52.56
C THR A 570 23.70 35.02 -52.42
N ARG A 571 23.35 35.74 -51.34
CA ARG A 571 21.98 36.12 -51.00
C ARG A 571 21.66 37.52 -51.55
N LEU A 572 20.71 37.61 -52.48
CA LEU A 572 20.19 38.88 -53.00
C LEU A 572 18.75 39.11 -52.47
N PRO A 573 18.30 40.37 -52.26
CA PRO A 573 17.05 40.65 -51.54
C PRO A 573 15.79 40.35 -52.37
N ASP A 574 15.88 40.55 -53.68
CA ASP A 574 14.82 40.29 -54.66
C ASP A 574 15.28 39.20 -55.63
N THR A 575 14.33 38.51 -56.27
CA THR A 575 14.64 37.40 -57.19
C THR A 575 15.26 37.89 -58.51
N ILE A 576 16.58 38.02 -58.50
CA ILE A 576 17.44 38.27 -59.67
C ILE A 576 18.76 37.51 -59.46
N ILE A 577 19.18 36.67 -60.40
CA ILE A 577 20.46 35.95 -60.34
C ILE A 577 21.36 36.41 -61.48
N SER A 578 22.18 37.43 -61.21
CA SER A 578 23.14 37.99 -62.15
C SER A 578 24.37 37.08 -62.32
N TYR A 579 24.86 36.97 -63.55
CA TYR A 579 26.11 36.29 -63.89
C TYR A 579 27.10 37.27 -64.56
N SER A 580 28.32 36.83 -64.83
CA SER A 580 29.24 37.53 -65.75
C SER A 580 30.20 36.54 -66.40
N LEU A 581 30.32 36.67 -67.72
CA LEU A 581 31.18 35.86 -68.59
C LEU A 581 32.16 36.78 -69.31
N SER A 582 33.37 36.31 -69.57
CA SER A 582 34.37 37.01 -70.38
C SER A 582 35.26 35.99 -71.10
N ASP A 583 35.31 36.07 -72.42
CA ASP A 583 36.28 35.39 -73.28
C ASP A 583 37.14 36.48 -73.96
N PRO A 584 38.48 36.41 -73.89
CA PRO A 584 39.36 37.36 -74.55
C PRO A 584 39.71 37.00 -76.02
N GLU A 585 39.43 35.78 -76.51
CA GLU A 585 39.96 35.28 -77.78
C GLU A 585 38.92 34.77 -78.80
N THR A 586 37.63 34.58 -78.45
CA THR A 586 36.57 34.25 -79.44
C THR A 586 35.40 35.26 -79.50
N PRO A 587 34.80 35.52 -80.68
CA PRO A 587 33.70 36.50 -80.85
C PRO A 587 32.28 35.90 -80.82
N GLU A 588 32.10 34.58 -80.73
CA GLU A 588 30.77 33.93 -80.80
C GLU A 588 30.54 32.96 -79.62
N LEU A 589 29.81 33.44 -78.61
CA LEU A 589 29.45 32.68 -77.41
C LEU A 589 27.98 32.24 -77.44
N GLY A 590 27.75 30.93 -77.43
CA GLY A 590 26.43 30.33 -77.27
C GLY A 590 26.20 29.83 -75.84
N PHE A 591 24.97 29.90 -75.33
CA PHE A 591 24.61 29.29 -74.06
C PHE A 591 23.21 28.65 -74.08
N HIS A 592 23.07 27.54 -73.36
CA HIS A 592 21.79 26.87 -73.15
C HIS A 592 21.47 26.83 -71.64
N ILE A 593 20.30 27.35 -71.28
CA ILE A 593 19.78 27.29 -69.90
C ILE A 593 18.83 26.11 -69.80
N TYR A 594 19.13 25.16 -68.90
CA TYR A 594 18.29 24.00 -68.64
C TYR A 594 17.67 24.10 -67.24
N LEU A 595 16.35 24.33 -67.21
CA LEU A 595 15.53 24.25 -66.00
C LEU A 595 14.94 22.84 -65.89
N ALA A 596 14.94 22.28 -64.67
CA ALA A 596 14.38 20.97 -64.37
C ALA A 596 13.61 21.02 -63.05
N ASN A 597 12.51 20.27 -62.95
CA ASN A 597 11.53 20.31 -61.86
C ASN A 597 10.99 21.73 -61.56
N LEU A 598 10.01 22.16 -62.36
CA LEU A 598 9.20 23.34 -62.09
C LEU A 598 7.82 22.90 -61.59
N SER A 599 7.46 23.25 -60.35
CA SER A 599 6.13 23.04 -59.74
C SER A 599 5.21 24.28 -59.85
N SER A 600 5.65 25.35 -60.52
CA SER A 600 4.81 26.50 -60.87
C SER A 600 5.28 27.16 -62.18
N LYS A 601 4.51 28.15 -62.67
CA LYS A 601 4.84 28.89 -63.91
C LYS A 601 5.93 29.92 -63.65
N MET A 602 6.96 29.93 -64.50
CA MET A 602 8.07 30.89 -64.46
C MET A 602 8.13 31.71 -65.76
N ASN A 603 8.55 32.97 -65.65
CA ASN A 603 8.94 33.83 -66.76
C ASN A 603 10.45 34.12 -66.69
N ILE A 604 11.14 34.06 -67.83
CA ILE A 604 12.59 34.26 -67.94
C ILE A 604 12.87 35.48 -68.83
N TYR A 605 13.83 36.33 -68.45
CA TYR A 605 14.16 37.55 -69.22
C TYR A 605 15.68 37.76 -69.29
N ALA A 606 16.25 37.71 -70.49
CA ALA A 606 17.64 38.14 -70.72
C ALA A 606 17.65 39.62 -71.17
N GLN A 607 18.58 40.43 -70.65
CA GLN A 607 18.74 41.83 -71.04
C GLN A 607 20.19 42.13 -71.43
N ALA A 608 20.39 42.61 -72.66
CA ALA A 608 21.69 43.12 -73.11
C ALA A 608 22.02 44.45 -72.42
N PRO A 609 23.31 44.77 -72.18
CA PRO A 609 23.73 46.10 -71.78
C PRO A 609 23.20 47.19 -72.73
N THR A 610 22.65 48.26 -72.18
CA THR A 610 21.89 49.26 -72.96
C THR A 610 22.80 50.23 -73.71
N SER A 611 23.34 49.80 -74.86
CA SER A 611 24.04 50.70 -75.78
C SER A 611 23.97 50.28 -77.26
N LEU A 612 22.76 50.12 -77.82
CA LEU A 612 22.42 50.49 -79.22
C LEU A 612 20.91 50.32 -79.52
N ASN A 613 20.32 51.34 -80.13
CA ASN A 613 19.11 51.34 -80.98
C ASN A 613 17.75 50.80 -80.45
N SER A 614 17.06 51.69 -79.72
CA SER A 614 15.82 52.33 -80.21
C SER A 614 14.58 51.51 -80.64
N ASP A 615 14.42 50.24 -80.23
CA ASP A 615 13.09 49.61 -80.22
C ASP A 615 12.77 49.12 -78.79
N PRO A 616 11.85 49.78 -78.06
CA PRO A 616 11.56 49.46 -76.68
C PRO A 616 10.73 48.17 -76.59
N LEU A 617 11.29 47.17 -75.92
CA LEU A 617 10.61 45.94 -75.44
C LEU A 617 10.40 44.83 -76.49
N LEU A 618 11.50 44.28 -77.03
CA LEU A 618 11.54 42.88 -77.48
C LEU A 618 11.41 41.92 -76.28
N PHE A 619 10.21 41.87 -75.67
CA PHE A 619 9.86 40.96 -74.59
C PHE A 619 9.76 39.51 -75.09
N TRP A 620 10.85 38.75 -74.99
CA TRP A 620 10.82 37.29 -75.20
C TRP A 620 10.44 36.58 -73.90
N GLY A 621 9.21 36.83 -73.43
CA GLY A 621 8.66 36.22 -72.22
C GLY A 621 8.26 34.76 -72.46
N PHE A 622 9.21 33.85 -72.29
CA PHE A 622 8.93 32.41 -72.35
C PHE A 622 8.09 31.96 -71.14
N LEU A 623 6.86 31.52 -71.39
CA LEU A 623 6.00 30.95 -70.37
C LEU A 623 6.33 29.46 -70.18
N CYS A 624 6.91 29.11 -69.04
CA CYS A 624 7.22 27.73 -68.69
C CYS A 624 6.10 27.11 -67.83
N THR A 625 5.86 25.80 -68.03
CA THR A 625 4.87 24.98 -67.31
C THR A 625 5.49 23.64 -66.91
N GLU A 626 4.78 22.84 -66.10
CA GLU A 626 5.22 21.49 -65.68
C GLU A 626 5.53 20.56 -66.88
N THR A 627 4.86 20.77 -68.01
CA THR A 627 5.06 20.02 -69.28
C THR A 627 6.06 20.70 -70.23
N GLY A 628 6.77 21.73 -69.77
CA GLY A 628 7.83 22.44 -70.51
C GLY A 628 7.54 23.91 -70.82
N CYS A 629 8.53 24.57 -71.42
CA CYS A 629 8.42 25.92 -72.00
C CYS A 629 8.07 25.82 -73.50
N GLN A 630 7.27 26.75 -74.05
CA GLN A 630 6.94 26.68 -75.49
C GLN A 630 8.08 27.18 -76.40
N GLY A 631 8.99 26.26 -76.67
CA GLY A 631 9.93 26.20 -77.79
C GLY A 631 10.15 24.71 -78.15
N PRO A 632 10.67 24.37 -79.34
CA PRO A 632 10.85 22.98 -79.73
C PRO A 632 11.73 22.23 -78.71
N ASN A 633 11.17 21.16 -78.15
CA ASN A 633 11.75 20.32 -77.08
C ASN A 633 11.88 20.97 -75.68
N GLY A 634 11.16 22.06 -75.39
CA GLY A 634 11.07 22.60 -74.02
C GLY A 634 12.27 23.40 -73.54
N ILE A 635 13.21 23.72 -74.43
CA ILE A 635 14.47 24.43 -74.13
C ILE A 635 14.32 25.91 -74.49
N ALA A 636 14.73 26.80 -73.58
CA ALA A 636 14.91 28.22 -73.88
C ALA A 636 16.31 28.45 -74.50
N THR A 637 16.44 28.18 -75.80
CA THR A 637 17.67 28.48 -76.56
C THR A 637 17.69 29.95 -76.98
N ALA A 638 18.80 30.63 -76.72
CA ALA A 638 19.09 31.95 -77.26
C ALA A 638 20.56 32.01 -77.70
N VAL A 639 20.80 32.48 -78.92
CA VAL A 639 22.13 32.62 -79.53
C VAL A 639 22.38 34.10 -79.76
N PHE A 640 23.54 34.60 -79.33
CA PHE A 640 23.89 36.02 -79.35
C PHE A 640 25.23 36.24 -80.05
N ASN A 641 25.25 37.10 -81.07
CA ASN A 641 26.51 37.49 -81.71
C ASN A 641 27.20 38.56 -80.85
N ALA A 642 28.34 38.22 -80.26
CA ALA A 642 28.99 39.05 -79.25
C ALA A 642 30.00 40.03 -79.87
N GLY A 643 29.52 41.21 -80.24
CA GLY A 643 30.38 42.32 -80.66
C GLY A 643 31.30 42.81 -79.54
N THR A 644 32.51 42.23 -79.46
CA THR A 644 33.67 42.61 -78.62
C THR A 644 33.39 42.90 -77.14
N THR A 645 33.78 41.96 -76.26
CA THR A 645 33.94 42.15 -74.80
C THR A 645 32.78 42.89 -74.11
N GLN A 646 31.70 42.18 -73.79
CA GLN A 646 30.55 42.72 -73.06
C GLN A 646 30.18 41.85 -71.84
N HIS A 647 29.81 42.49 -70.74
CA HIS A 647 29.30 41.82 -69.53
C HIS A 647 27.80 41.54 -69.69
N TRP A 648 27.39 40.28 -69.65
CA TRP A 648 26.00 39.87 -69.85
C TRP A 648 25.29 39.51 -68.55
N THR A 649 24.16 40.16 -68.27
CA THR A 649 23.31 39.89 -67.10
C THR A 649 22.02 39.21 -67.52
N VAL A 650 21.75 38.02 -66.98
CA VAL A 650 20.47 37.31 -67.16
C VAL A 650 19.60 37.54 -65.93
N HIS A 651 18.28 37.72 -66.11
CA HIS A 651 17.34 37.97 -65.02
C HIS A 651 16.26 36.87 -64.98
N PHE A 652 15.95 36.37 -63.78
CA PHE A 652 14.99 35.28 -63.56
C PHE A 652 13.94 35.78 -62.55
N ASN A 653 12.68 35.96 -62.97
CA ASN A 653 11.64 36.55 -62.12
C ASN A 653 10.48 35.58 -61.87
N PHE A 654 10.20 35.32 -60.59
CA PHE A 654 9.34 34.25 -60.12
C PHE A 654 7.97 34.81 -59.74
N ASN A 655 7.16 35.16 -60.74
CA ASN A 655 5.84 35.80 -60.57
C ASN A 655 4.72 34.86 -60.05
N THR A 656 5.00 34.06 -59.00
CA THR A 656 3.97 33.31 -58.26
C THR A 656 4.18 33.47 -56.75
N LEU A 657 3.14 33.89 -56.04
CA LEU A 657 3.03 33.80 -54.58
C LEU A 657 2.08 32.64 -54.22
N PRO A 658 2.45 31.72 -53.31
CA PRO A 658 3.78 31.55 -52.72
C PRO A 658 4.84 31.10 -53.75
N PRO A 659 6.14 31.23 -53.45
CA PRO A 659 7.18 30.60 -54.25
C PRO A 659 7.00 29.07 -54.28
N PRO A 660 7.37 28.39 -55.37
CA PRO A 660 7.22 26.94 -55.49
C PRO A 660 8.15 26.18 -54.54
N GLU A 661 7.58 25.38 -53.64
CA GLU A 661 8.33 24.33 -52.94
C GLU A 661 8.88 23.31 -53.95
N GLY A 662 10.14 22.87 -53.74
CA GLY A 662 10.76 21.78 -54.51
C GLY A 662 11.67 22.16 -55.69
N LEU A 663 12.07 23.42 -55.84
CA LEU A 663 12.94 23.87 -56.95
C LEU A 663 14.44 23.61 -56.66
N HIS A 664 14.87 22.34 -56.76
CA HIS A 664 16.14 21.86 -56.20
C HIS A 664 17.44 22.08 -57.01
N SER A 665 17.41 22.36 -58.32
CA SER A 665 18.65 22.66 -59.08
C SER A 665 18.45 23.40 -60.40
N LEU A 666 19.35 24.33 -60.71
CA LEU A 666 19.52 24.97 -62.02
C LEU A 666 20.72 24.35 -62.75
N ILE A 667 20.61 24.07 -64.05
CA ILE A 667 21.73 23.54 -64.85
C ILE A 667 22.07 24.50 -65.98
N LEU A 668 23.27 25.08 -65.91
CA LEU A 668 23.82 25.93 -66.96
C LEU A 668 24.81 25.13 -67.81
N LYS A 669 24.63 25.17 -69.14
CA LYS A 669 25.57 24.61 -70.10
C LYS A 669 26.12 25.70 -71.01
N LEU A 670 27.43 25.80 -71.05
CA LEU A 670 28.20 26.78 -71.82
C LEU A 670 29.08 26.04 -72.83
N TRP A 671 29.19 26.58 -74.05
CA TRP A 671 30.09 26.08 -75.08
C TRP A 671 30.59 27.24 -75.97
N ALA A 672 31.75 27.08 -76.58
CA ALA A 672 32.18 27.94 -77.70
C ALA A 672 31.45 27.48 -78.98
N ALA A 673 30.92 28.42 -79.78
CA ALA A 673 30.04 28.08 -80.90
C ALA A 673 30.72 27.24 -82.00
N ASP A 674 32.05 27.38 -82.10
CA ASP A 674 32.94 26.78 -83.08
C ASP A 674 33.53 25.42 -82.67
N ASN A 675 33.30 24.94 -81.44
CA ASN A 675 33.63 23.55 -81.06
C ASN A 675 32.62 22.91 -80.08
N PRO A 676 31.49 22.34 -80.57
CA PRO A 676 30.45 21.76 -79.73
C PRO A 676 30.83 20.45 -79.02
N SER A 677 32.08 19.96 -79.14
CA SER A 677 32.58 18.83 -78.35
C SER A 677 33.03 19.21 -76.94
N HIS A 678 33.34 20.48 -76.68
CA HIS A 678 33.76 21.00 -75.38
C HIS A 678 32.59 21.66 -74.63
N ILE A 679 31.73 20.84 -74.02
CA ILE A 679 30.55 21.31 -73.27
C ILE A 679 30.90 21.45 -71.78
N MET A 680 31.00 22.69 -71.28
CA MET A 680 31.08 22.92 -69.84
C MET A 680 29.67 22.85 -69.24
N THR A 681 29.44 21.86 -68.38
CA THR A 681 28.21 21.76 -67.58
C THR A 681 28.52 22.16 -66.14
N ARG A 682 27.87 23.20 -65.60
CA ARG A 682 27.94 23.51 -64.15
C ARG A 682 26.54 23.38 -63.56
N ARG A 683 26.38 22.50 -62.59
CA ARG A 683 25.15 22.37 -61.80
C ARG A 683 25.19 23.39 -60.66
N LEU A 684 24.20 24.27 -60.55
CA LEU A 684 23.98 25.05 -59.34
C LEU A 684 22.81 24.44 -58.58
N TYR A 685 23.06 24.06 -57.33
CA TYR A 685 22.00 23.82 -56.37
C TYR A 685 21.50 25.17 -55.87
N LEU A 686 20.19 25.38 -55.94
CA LEU A 686 19.51 26.54 -55.39
C LEU A 686 18.68 26.05 -54.22
N GLU A 687 18.88 26.63 -53.05
CA GLU A 687 18.10 26.32 -51.85
C GLU A 687 17.17 27.50 -51.57
N VAL A 688 15.91 27.36 -51.98
CA VAL A 688 14.86 28.33 -51.66
C VAL A 688 14.27 27.95 -50.30
N LEU A 689 14.80 28.56 -49.25
CA LEU A 689 14.21 28.52 -47.91
C LEU A 689 12.97 29.46 -47.85
N PRO A 690 11.97 29.15 -47.00
CA PRO A 690 10.76 29.96 -46.83
C PRO A 690 10.99 31.31 -46.16
#